data_AF-Q7N649-F1
#
_entry.id   AF-Q7N649-F1
#
_cell.length_a   1.000
_cell.length_b   1.000
_cell.length_c   1.000
_cell.angle_alpha   90.00
_cell.angle_beta   90.00
_cell.angle_gamma   90.00
#
_symmetry.space_group_name_H-M   'P 1'
#
loop_
_entity.id
_entity.type
_entity.pdbx_description
1 polymer ?
#
loop_
_entity_poly.entity_id
_entity_poly.type
_entity_poly.pdbx_seq_one_letter_code
_entity_poly.pdbx_strand_id
1 'polypeptide(L)'
;MGQAELDNKLSAIVPDTVFKLDERSTLDILNWLKAYAEKIPFDQDKNQFWDSFYFIQENTPEELEDIYQHANKADGLLPPHQAFVFAFLKLLETSNRLLNTFPARHRDLYYRELLGLSPRKAQADSVALGITLNTDNAEYLIPKGTLFDAGQDSVGNPLQYTSETDLLANQGELTDLRWYRKDKDSWQSTIPLSLSDNIALPENGIQLFSPTANDVAVLSGYLIKSSLFSMPEGERHITLTLENDWEGQAEHLTAKISTGDHWLSLSVNPNRTNKNTIELELSSTDDPISPPDNLDGMTFDIPVLKLGTTQKPMLPKITGIEININGNRSVRYASDGGIEQTDTTSSPFGQSPSLGSGFNLVAPEWYGTENATLTMTPQWVGLPTSSFSTWYDKYNPKPASNGVFKVQGYLVTSQKRDVLNDAKSQPLFDGTGAPQGQSLTFILPAMHYPLTDSPSPNEWPASVRIELAEQDFMHAQYWQNPTDKNVPYTPQISALQIQFSTTAKPEQFTVYPLTPFGWANTNEDPPSFTNDALYLGFTNVLPGQTLSLYWQLEGFKALNLSWFYLNQSNTWGSLDQLVDDQTHNLFDQGTWRTLLPQDASNQATLMPTGRYWLKAEITHQAESQDYPKIKGILYNAATATLINAELVETDHFINGLPADSITQPVNALVAIDSINQPWVSWNGRPEETEQAFLTRVSARLSHRNRVLSWDNIVTLLKEQFVSLFDVKYPSASELTKIPAQKEQQLIAIPDSRYKDNDDALRPILNPARLAEMVDWISQLSSPWTTLKINNPTYVDVLISYQLVFVTGINPDYGRHQLQQELSRKYMPWAEDSAIGVTTGNRIDYYPLLATIQQSPLVERVTNLTLKKSSQTAGAVGDSVEAADNEVLILVWSENSSTNKGADSE
;
A
#
# COMPACT_ATOMS: atom_id res chain seq x y z
N MET A 1 -60.16 18.94 -32.20
CA MET A 1 -58.92 18.69 -31.45
C MET A 1 -58.81 19.78 -30.41
N GLY A 2 -58.69 19.42 -29.13
CA GLY A 2 -58.45 20.42 -28.09
C GLY A 2 -57.07 21.05 -28.27
N GLN A 3 -56.89 22.30 -27.82
CA GLN A 3 -55.59 22.97 -27.93
C GLN A 3 -54.47 22.25 -27.18
N ALA A 4 -54.75 21.71 -26.00
CA ALA A 4 -53.80 20.87 -25.26
C ALA A 4 -53.43 19.58 -26.03
N GLU A 5 -54.36 19.02 -26.79
CA GLU A 5 -54.10 17.85 -27.64
C GLU A 5 -53.21 18.22 -28.84
N LEU A 6 -53.32 19.46 -29.36
CA LEU A 6 -52.43 19.98 -30.39
C LEU A 6 -51.02 20.19 -29.86
N ASP A 7 -50.88 20.81 -28.69
CA ASP A 7 -49.56 21.05 -28.09
C ASP A 7 -48.84 19.73 -27.81
N ASN A 8 -49.54 18.76 -27.21
CA ASN A 8 -48.96 17.43 -26.96
C ASN A 8 -48.50 16.72 -28.24
N LYS A 9 -49.26 16.84 -29.34
CA LYS A 9 -48.85 16.27 -30.63
C LYS A 9 -47.70 17.03 -31.27
N LEU A 10 -47.65 18.35 -31.15
CA LEU A 10 -46.59 19.18 -31.71
C LEU A 10 -45.27 18.98 -30.96
N SER A 11 -45.30 19.00 -29.63
CA SER A 11 -44.13 18.77 -28.78
C SER A 11 -43.53 17.37 -28.93
N ALA A 12 -44.32 16.38 -29.38
CA ALA A 12 -43.83 15.04 -29.69
C ALA A 12 -43.10 14.95 -31.05
N ILE A 13 -43.27 15.93 -31.94
CA ILE A 13 -42.75 15.90 -33.32
C ILE A 13 -41.66 16.95 -33.55
N VAL A 14 -41.81 18.12 -32.95
CA VAL A 14 -40.90 19.25 -33.11
C VAL A 14 -40.40 19.67 -31.72
N PRO A 15 -39.08 19.82 -31.54
CA PRO A 15 -38.55 20.35 -30.28
C PRO A 15 -39.12 21.73 -30.00
N ASP A 16 -39.64 21.95 -28.80
CA ASP A 16 -40.08 23.27 -28.40
C ASP A 16 -38.85 24.17 -28.23
N THR A 17 -38.86 25.34 -28.90
CA THR A 17 -37.75 26.27 -28.87
C THR A 17 -38.16 27.57 -28.20
N VAL A 18 -37.25 28.12 -27.39
CA VAL A 18 -37.47 29.41 -26.71
C VAL A 18 -37.82 30.54 -27.70
N PHE A 19 -37.21 30.54 -28.89
CA PHE A 19 -37.50 31.52 -29.93
C PHE A 19 -38.80 31.19 -30.69
N LYS A 20 -39.72 32.15 -30.77
CA LYS A 20 -40.97 32.09 -31.53
C LYS A 20 -40.95 33.13 -32.66
N LEU A 21 -41.53 32.81 -33.81
CA LEU A 21 -41.64 33.76 -34.94
C LEU A 21 -42.70 34.83 -34.69
N ASP A 22 -43.76 34.47 -34.00
CA ASP A 22 -44.87 35.34 -33.67
C ASP A 22 -45.14 35.27 -32.16
N GLU A 23 -44.59 36.24 -31.44
CA GLU A 23 -44.73 36.42 -29.98
C GLU A 23 -45.91 37.31 -29.60
N ARG A 24 -46.72 37.78 -30.56
CA ARG A 24 -47.85 38.66 -30.26
C ARG A 24 -48.82 37.95 -29.33
N SER A 25 -49.02 38.57 -28.17
CA SER A 25 -50.03 38.16 -27.21
C SER A 25 -51.44 38.48 -27.71
N THR A 26 -52.45 37.99 -26.99
CA THR A 26 -53.84 38.35 -27.29
C THR A 26 -54.05 39.86 -27.12
N LEU A 27 -53.44 40.46 -26.08
CA LEU A 27 -53.42 41.91 -25.88
C LEU A 27 -52.81 42.67 -27.05
N ASP A 28 -51.68 42.22 -27.59
CA ASP A 28 -51.03 42.89 -28.73
C ASP A 28 -51.96 42.91 -29.94
N ILE A 29 -52.68 41.81 -30.19
CA ILE A 29 -53.65 41.72 -31.30
C ILE A 29 -54.86 42.63 -31.04
N LEU A 30 -55.37 42.69 -29.81
CA LEU A 30 -56.49 43.56 -29.44
C LEU A 30 -56.10 45.05 -29.52
N ASN A 31 -54.91 45.42 -29.04
CA ASN A 31 -54.37 46.77 -29.18
C ASN A 31 -54.15 47.16 -30.64
N TRP A 32 -53.64 46.23 -31.46
CA TRP A 32 -53.54 46.44 -32.90
C TRP A 32 -54.92 46.61 -33.55
N LEU A 33 -55.91 45.80 -33.17
CA LEU A 33 -57.28 45.91 -33.66
C LEU A 33 -57.89 47.27 -33.30
N LYS A 34 -57.66 47.76 -32.07
CA LYS A 34 -58.10 49.09 -31.64
C LYS A 34 -57.49 50.19 -32.51
N ALA A 35 -56.17 50.23 -32.63
CA ALA A 35 -55.46 51.21 -33.44
C ALA A 35 -55.81 51.12 -34.95
N TYR A 36 -56.19 49.94 -35.43
CA TYR A 36 -56.67 49.74 -36.80
C TYR A 36 -58.10 50.29 -36.96
N ALA A 37 -58.98 49.98 -36.01
CA ALA A 37 -60.38 50.38 -36.03
C ALA A 37 -60.57 51.90 -35.82
N GLU A 38 -59.69 52.55 -35.06
CA GLU A 38 -59.62 54.03 -34.88
C GLU A 38 -59.41 54.78 -36.21
N LYS A 39 -58.96 54.11 -37.27
CA LYS A 39 -58.75 54.73 -38.60
C LYS A 39 -59.97 54.63 -39.51
N ILE A 40 -60.95 53.79 -39.16
CA ILE A 40 -62.10 53.50 -39.98
C ILE A 40 -63.29 54.30 -39.44
N PRO A 41 -63.82 55.28 -40.19
CA PRO A 41 -64.98 56.04 -39.73
C PRO A 41 -66.20 55.12 -39.65
N PHE A 42 -66.93 55.20 -38.55
CA PHE A 42 -68.15 54.45 -38.30
C PHE A 42 -69.36 55.15 -38.91
N ASP A 43 -69.36 56.49 -38.88
CA ASP A 43 -70.40 57.35 -39.45
C ASP A 43 -69.89 58.19 -40.63
N GLN A 44 -70.82 58.74 -41.42
CA GLN A 44 -70.48 59.56 -42.59
C GLN A 44 -69.80 60.89 -42.20
N ASP A 45 -70.13 61.40 -41.01
CA ASP A 45 -69.60 62.66 -40.47
C ASP A 45 -68.21 62.52 -39.82
N LYS A 46 -67.72 61.27 -39.67
CA LYS A 46 -66.44 60.91 -39.04
C LYS A 46 -66.30 61.37 -37.58
N ASN A 47 -67.41 61.40 -36.84
CA ASN A 47 -67.42 61.74 -35.41
C ASN A 47 -67.19 60.50 -34.53
N GLN A 48 -67.46 59.30 -35.06
CA GLN A 48 -67.17 58.02 -34.40
C GLN A 48 -66.38 57.11 -35.33
N PHE A 49 -65.54 56.26 -34.73
CA PHE A 49 -64.70 55.29 -35.43
C PHE A 49 -65.04 53.88 -34.96
N TRP A 50 -64.62 52.87 -35.72
CA TRP A 50 -64.98 51.48 -35.46
C TRP A 50 -64.39 50.93 -34.15
N ASP A 51 -63.38 51.57 -33.56
CA ASP A 51 -62.87 51.20 -32.24
C ASP A 51 -63.94 51.37 -31.16
N SER A 52 -64.76 52.43 -31.26
CA SER A 52 -65.88 52.68 -30.34
C SER A 52 -66.96 51.59 -30.42
N PHE A 53 -67.01 50.84 -31.54
CA PHE A 53 -67.88 49.68 -31.70
C PHE A 53 -67.27 48.43 -31.07
N TYR A 54 -66.00 48.11 -31.35
CA TYR A 54 -65.35 46.89 -30.85
C TYR A 54 -65.02 46.94 -29.35
N PHE A 55 -64.80 48.14 -28.79
CA PHE A 55 -64.42 48.37 -27.39
C PHE A 55 -65.52 49.17 -26.65
N ILE A 56 -66.76 48.69 -26.75
CA ILE A 56 -67.94 49.27 -26.07
C ILE A 56 -68.02 48.80 -24.61
N GLN A 57 -68.82 49.48 -23.78
CA GLN A 57 -69.06 49.17 -22.35
C GLN A 57 -67.81 49.28 -21.48
N GLU A 58 -66.91 50.19 -21.83
CA GLU A 58 -65.61 50.40 -21.16
C GLU A 58 -64.61 49.25 -21.30
N ASN A 59 -65.00 48.13 -21.94
CA ASN A 59 -64.15 46.97 -22.23
C ASN A 59 -62.90 47.36 -23.02
N THR A 60 -61.79 47.63 -22.32
CA THR A 60 -60.51 47.95 -22.94
C THR A 60 -59.86 46.68 -23.50
N PRO A 61 -58.84 46.79 -24.38
CA PRO A 61 -58.04 45.64 -24.80
C PRO A 61 -57.54 44.77 -23.63
N GLU A 62 -57.16 45.38 -22.51
CA GLU A 62 -56.71 44.69 -21.29
C GLU A 62 -57.85 43.91 -20.62
N GLU A 63 -59.02 44.52 -20.48
CA GLU A 63 -60.19 43.87 -19.88
C GLU A 63 -60.69 42.72 -20.76
N LEU A 64 -60.69 42.91 -22.08
CA LEU A 64 -61.02 41.86 -23.03
C LEU A 64 -59.99 40.72 -23.02
N GLU A 65 -58.70 41.00 -22.85
CA GLU A 65 -57.71 39.94 -22.66
C GLU A 65 -57.98 39.16 -21.37
N ASP A 66 -58.26 39.83 -20.25
CA ASP A 66 -58.54 39.14 -18.99
C ASP A 66 -59.75 38.20 -19.11
N ILE A 67 -60.83 38.66 -19.75
CA ILE A 67 -62.02 37.84 -20.03
C ILE A 67 -61.65 36.67 -20.96
N TYR A 68 -60.81 36.90 -21.97
CA TYR A 68 -60.37 35.86 -22.90
C TYR A 68 -59.55 34.75 -22.22
N GLN A 69 -58.61 35.12 -21.34
CA GLN A 69 -57.82 34.16 -20.56
C GLN A 69 -58.66 33.43 -19.51
N HIS A 70 -59.69 34.10 -18.98
CA HIS A 70 -60.59 33.58 -17.96
C HIS A 70 -62.00 33.26 -18.49
N ALA A 71 -62.11 32.75 -19.72
CA ALA A 71 -63.40 32.54 -20.39
C ALA A 71 -64.42 31.70 -19.57
N ASN A 72 -63.96 30.80 -18.69
CA ASN A 72 -64.80 29.99 -17.81
C ASN A 72 -65.46 30.78 -16.66
N LYS A 73 -65.02 32.03 -16.42
CA LYS A 73 -65.53 32.94 -15.39
C LYS A 73 -66.35 34.10 -16.00
N ALA A 74 -66.49 34.15 -17.32
CA ALA A 74 -67.28 35.17 -18.00
C ALA A 74 -68.76 35.04 -17.60
N ASP A 75 -69.43 36.16 -17.36
CA ASP A 75 -70.81 36.26 -16.89
C ASP A 75 -71.88 35.90 -17.95
N GLY A 76 -71.43 35.59 -19.18
CA GLY A 76 -72.29 35.28 -20.31
C GLY A 76 -72.97 36.49 -20.95
N LEU A 77 -72.63 37.71 -20.54
CA LEU A 77 -73.24 38.96 -20.99
C LEU A 77 -72.37 39.75 -21.97
N LEU A 78 -71.25 39.19 -22.42
CA LEU A 78 -70.34 39.83 -23.37
C LEU A 78 -71.07 40.18 -24.69
N PRO A 79 -70.94 41.41 -25.20
CA PRO A 79 -71.50 41.80 -26.48
C PRO A 79 -71.15 40.82 -27.61
N PRO A 80 -72.12 40.44 -28.48
CA PRO A 80 -71.92 39.40 -29.49
C PRO A 80 -70.75 39.65 -30.46
N HIS A 81 -70.44 40.91 -30.76
CA HIS A 81 -69.31 41.27 -31.63
C HIS A 81 -67.96 41.09 -30.93
N GLN A 82 -67.86 41.31 -29.62
CA GLN A 82 -66.66 41.02 -28.82
C GLN A 82 -66.48 39.50 -28.66
N ALA A 83 -67.57 38.76 -28.42
CA ALA A 83 -67.54 37.30 -28.42
C ALA A 83 -67.12 36.72 -29.79
N PHE A 84 -67.53 37.36 -30.89
CA PHE A 84 -67.07 37.00 -32.23
C PHE A 84 -65.56 37.24 -32.41
N VAL A 85 -65.03 38.36 -31.90
CA VAL A 85 -63.58 38.61 -31.89
C VAL A 85 -62.84 37.53 -31.09
N PHE A 86 -63.35 37.12 -29.92
CA PHE A 86 -62.76 36.01 -29.15
C PHE A 86 -62.76 34.69 -29.91
N ALA A 87 -63.88 34.34 -30.57
CA ALA A 87 -63.93 33.15 -31.41
C ALA A 87 -62.89 33.21 -32.54
N PHE A 88 -62.71 34.38 -33.14
CA PHE A 88 -61.70 34.61 -34.18
C PHE A 88 -60.27 34.46 -33.64
N LEU A 89 -59.95 35.08 -32.51
CA LEU A 89 -58.66 34.94 -31.84
C LEU A 89 -58.36 33.47 -31.49
N LYS A 90 -59.38 32.72 -31.02
CA LYS A 90 -59.24 31.30 -30.69
C LYS A 90 -58.88 30.45 -31.89
N LEU A 91 -59.43 30.77 -33.06
CA LEU A 91 -59.08 30.11 -34.31
C LEU A 91 -57.65 30.46 -34.75
N LEU A 92 -57.24 31.72 -34.60
CA LEU A 92 -55.89 32.18 -34.96
C LEU A 92 -54.77 31.55 -34.14
N GLU A 93 -55.03 31.19 -32.87
CA GLU A 93 -54.05 30.49 -32.02
C GLU A 93 -53.51 29.21 -32.67
N THR A 94 -54.34 28.47 -33.43
CA THR A 94 -53.90 27.24 -34.11
C THR A 94 -52.83 27.55 -35.17
N SER A 95 -53.08 28.57 -36.00
CA SER A 95 -52.13 29.00 -37.03
C SER A 95 -50.86 29.59 -36.44
N ASN A 96 -50.98 30.38 -35.35
CA ASN A 96 -49.83 30.93 -34.64
C ASN A 96 -48.95 29.82 -34.06
N ARG A 97 -49.53 28.81 -33.41
CA ARG A 97 -48.79 27.66 -32.88
C ARG A 97 -48.04 26.91 -33.98
N LEU A 98 -48.71 26.60 -35.09
CA LEU A 98 -48.07 25.93 -36.23
C LEU A 98 -46.93 26.77 -36.82
N LEU A 99 -47.13 28.09 -36.95
CA LEU A 99 -46.09 29.01 -37.42
C LEU A 99 -44.88 29.01 -36.47
N ASN A 100 -45.11 29.00 -35.16
CA ASN A 100 -44.05 28.99 -34.16
C ASN A 100 -43.26 27.67 -34.09
N THR A 101 -43.74 26.58 -34.70
CA THR A 101 -42.92 25.36 -34.91
C THR A 101 -41.92 25.47 -36.07
N PHE A 102 -42.06 26.49 -36.94
CA PHE A 102 -41.26 26.60 -38.15
C PHE A 102 -39.76 26.81 -37.92
N PRO A 103 -39.29 27.66 -36.97
CA PRO A 103 -37.85 27.86 -36.75
C PRO A 103 -37.11 26.58 -36.36
N ALA A 104 -37.70 25.78 -35.47
CA ALA A 104 -37.13 24.51 -35.02
C ALA A 104 -36.99 23.55 -36.22
N ARG A 105 -38.06 23.36 -36.99
CA ARG A 105 -38.04 22.54 -38.21
C ARG A 105 -37.05 23.04 -39.26
N HIS A 106 -36.93 24.36 -39.43
CA HIS A 106 -36.00 24.95 -40.38
C HIS A 106 -34.54 24.69 -39.97
N ARG A 107 -34.24 24.80 -38.66
CA ARG A 107 -32.93 24.45 -38.12
C ARG A 107 -32.62 22.97 -38.32
N ASP A 108 -33.59 22.09 -38.08
CA ASP A 108 -33.43 20.64 -38.27
C ASP A 108 -33.19 20.29 -39.74
N LEU A 109 -33.95 20.89 -40.66
CA LEU A 109 -33.72 20.79 -42.11
C LEU A 109 -32.28 21.18 -42.46
N TYR A 110 -31.81 22.30 -41.92
CA TYR A 110 -30.46 22.78 -42.20
C TYR A 110 -29.38 21.85 -41.64
N TYR A 111 -29.49 21.42 -40.38
CA TYR A 111 -28.48 20.58 -39.75
C TYR A 111 -28.48 19.13 -40.25
N ARG A 112 -29.66 18.52 -40.43
CA ARG A 112 -29.80 17.10 -40.76
C ARG A 112 -29.83 16.87 -42.26
N GLU A 113 -30.69 17.57 -43.01
CA GLU A 113 -30.88 17.30 -44.43
C GLU A 113 -29.81 17.98 -45.31
N LEU A 114 -29.43 19.23 -44.98
CA LEU A 114 -28.43 19.95 -45.79
C LEU A 114 -26.99 19.65 -45.36
N LEU A 115 -26.69 19.69 -44.06
CA LEU A 115 -25.34 19.45 -43.54
C LEU A 115 -25.04 17.98 -43.22
N GLY A 116 -26.05 17.11 -43.17
CA GLY A 116 -25.86 15.67 -42.90
C GLY A 116 -25.42 15.35 -41.48
N LEU A 117 -25.68 16.23 -40.51
CA LEU A 117 -25.24 16.05 -39.12
C LEU A 117 -26.26 15.23 -38.35
N SER A 118 -25.75 14.36 -37.48
CA SER A 118 -26.56 13.51 -36.60
C SER A 118 -26.08 13.60 -35.13
N PRO A 119 -26.99 13.31 -34.17
CA PRO A 119 -26.63 13.11 -32.77
C PRO A 119 -25.55 12.03 -32.63
N ARG A 120 -24.65 12.20 -31.66
CA ARG A 120 -23.71 11.15 -31.29
C ARG A 120 -24.47 9.99 -30.64
N LYS A 121 -24.21 8.77 -31.13
CA LYS A 121 -24.69 7.54 -30.52
C LYS A 121 -24.11 7.36 -29.12
N ALA A 122 -24.77 6.56 -28.30
CA ALA A 122 -24.22 6.10 -27.03
C ALA A 122 -22.84 5.44 -27.23
N GLN A 123 -21.92 5.70 -26.31
CA GLN A 123 -20.61 5.09 -26.25
C GLN A 123 -20.62 4.01 -25.18
N ALA A 124 -20.21 2.79 -25.57
CA ALA A 124 -20.04 1.68 -24.66
C ALA A 124 -19.02 2.00 -23.55
N ASP A 125 -19.37 1.61 -22.33
CA ASP A 125 -18.47 1.59 -21.19
C ASP A 125 -17.62 0.31 -21.16
N SER A 126 -16.57 0.35 -20.34
CA SER A 126 -15.61 -0.72 -20.16
C SER A 126 -15.53 -1.14 -18.70
N VAL A 127 -15.19 -2.41 -18.47
CA VAL A 127 -14.97 -3.01 -17.15
C VAL A 127 -13.69 -3.85 -17.14
N ALA A 128 -13.08 -4.03 -15.97
CA ALA A 128 -11.97 -4.93 -15.74
C ALA A 128 -12.50 -6.17 -15.01
N LEU A 129 -12.19 -7.34 -15.55
CA LEU A 129 -12.65 -8.64 -15.04
C LEU A 129 -11.44 -9.48 -14.62
N GLY A 130 -11.47 -10.02 -13.41
CA GLY A 130 -10.56 -11.07 -12.95
C GLY A 130 -11.25 -12.42 -13.08
N ILE A 131 -10.55 -13.42 -13.64
CA ILE A 131 -11.14 -14.71 -13.99
C ILE A 131 -10.39 -15.85 -13.28
N THR A 132 -11.10 -16.59 -12.45
CA THR A 132 -10.56 -17.75 -11.74
C THR A 132 -10.98 -19.03 -12.46
N LEU A 133 -10.00 -19.88 -12.78
CA LEU A 133 -10.28 -21.19 -13.36
C LEU A 133 -10.57 -22.23 -12.28
N ASN A 134 -11.33 -23.26 -12.65
CA ASN A 134 -11.55 -24.42 -11.80
C ASN A 134 -10.28 -25.27 -11.63
N THR A 135 -10.29 -26.20 -10.67
CA THR A 135 -9.13 -27.07 -10.40
C THR A 135 -8.86 -28.13 -11.47
N ASP A 136 -9.80 -28.37 -12.39
CA ASP A 136 -9.68 -29.41 -13.42
C ASP A 136 -8.91 -28.95 -14.67
N ASN A 137 -8.83 -27.64 -14.91
CA ASN A 137 -8.18 -27.06 -16.10
C ASN A 137 -6.97 -26.23 -15.71
N ALA A 138 -5.76 -26.71 -16.01
CA ALA A 138 -4.51 -25.99 -15.74
C ALA A 138 -4.38 -24.67 -16.53
N GLU A 139 -4.96 -24.63 -17.74
CA GLU A 139 -4.99 -23.46 -18.61
C GLU A 139 -6.22 -23.50 -19.52
N TYR A 140 -6.80 -22.34 -19.82
CA TYR A 140 -7.97 -22.22 -20.69
C TYR A 140 -7.95 -20.91 -21.48
N LEU A 141 -8.14 -20.99 -22.79
CA LEU A 141 -8.23 -19.82 -23.67
C LEU A 141 -9.64 -19.23 -23.63
N ILE A 142 -9.73 -17.99 -23.18
CA ILE A 142 -10.92 -17.15 -23.25
C ILE A 142 -10.75 -16.27 -24.49
N PRO A 143 -11.45 -16.58 -25.60
CA PRO A 143 -11.28 -15.85 -26.83
C PRO A 143 -11.85 -14.44 -26.69
N LYS A 144 -11.27 -13.51 -27.45
CA LYS A 144 -11.87 -12.21 -27.74
C LYS A 144 -13.30 -12.43 -28.27
N GLY A 145 -14.24 -11.64 -27.78
CA GLY A 145 -15.66 -11.82 -28.14
C GLY A 145 -16.47 -12.65 -27.12
N THR A 146 -15.85 -13.11 -26.03
CA THR A 146 -16.56 -13.85 -24.98
C THR A 146 -17.50 -12.89 -24.26
N LEU A 147 -18.78 -13.29 -24.13
CA LEU A 147 -19.82 -12.47 -23.53
C LEU A 147 -19.98 -12.75 -22.03
N PHE A 148 -20.04 -11.69 -21.24
CA PHE A 148 -20.26 -11.68 -19.80
C PHE A 148 -21.59 -11.02 -19.46
N ASP A 149 -22.31 -11.64 -18.51
CA ASP A 149 -23.65 -11.21 -18.09
C ASP A 149 -23.53 -10.22 -16.93
N ALA A 150 -24.11 -9.04 -17.11
CA ALA A 150 -24.17 -7.97 -16.11
C ALA A 150 -25.62 -7.67 -15.66
N GLY A 151 -26.56 -8.57 -15.92
CA GLY A 151 -27.96 -8.40 -15.55
C GLY A 151 -28.76 -7.61 -16.59
N GLN A 152 -29.64 -6.72 -16.13
CA GLN A 152 -30.55 -5.95 -16.99
C GLN A 152 -30.65 -4.49 -16.53
N ASP A 153 -30.97 -3.60 -17.45
CA ASP A 153 -31.30 -2.21 -17.12
C ASP A 153 -32.72 -2.06 -16.53
N SER A 154 -33.12 -0.82 -16.21
CA SER A 154 -34.42 -0.49 -15.61
C SER A 154 -35.63 -0.82 -16.50
N VAL A 155 -35.43 -1.03 -17.80
CA VAL A 155 -36.46 -1.34 -18.80
C VAL A 155 -36.44 -2.84 -19.18
N GLY A 156 -35.44 -3.60 -18.69
CA GLY A 156 -35.31 -5.04 -18.87
C GLY A 156 -34.41 -5.43 -20.04
N ASN A 157 -33.65 -4.50 -20.63
CA ASN A 157 -32.66 -4.84 -21.65
C ASN A 157 -31.45 -5.51 -21.00
N PRO A 158 -30.93 -6.61 -21.57
CA PRO A 158 -29.76 -7.29 -21.00
C PRO A 158 -28.50 -6.44 -21.13
N LEU A 159 -27.69 -6.38 -20.08
CA LEU A 159 -26.38 -5.75 -20.10
C LEU A 159 -25.32 -6.82 -20.34
N GLN A 160 -24.66 -6.77 -21.50
CA GLN A 160 -23.69 -7.78 -21.92
C GLN A 160 -22.36 -7.14 -22.31
N TYR A 161 -21.27 -7.64 -21.71
CA TYR A 161 -19.92 -7.16 -21.97
C TYR A 161 -19.13 -8.19 -22.76
N THR A 162 -18.37 -7.75 -23.76
CA THR A 162 -17.51 -8.62 -24.56
C THR A 162 -16.04 -8.44 -24.21
N SER A 163 -15.28 -9.53 -24.07
CA SER A 163 -13.82 -9.45 -23.93
C SER A 163 -13.19 -8.76 -25.14
N GLU A 164 -12.25 -7.85 -24.89
CA GLU A 164 -11.57 -7.07 -25.94
C GLU A 164 -10.37 -7.78 -26.55
N THR A 165 -9.76 -8.68 -25.77
CA THR A 165 -8.53 -9.41 -26.11
C THR A 165 -8.68 -10.89 -25.77
N ASP A 166 -7.87 -11.72 -26.43
CA ASP A 166 -7.69 -13.11 -26.02
C ASP A 166 -6.96 -13.14 -24.67
N LEU A 167 -7.46 -13.97 -23.74
CA LEU A 167 -6.82 -14.23 -22.46
C LEU A 167 -6.60 -15.73 -22.32
N LEU A 168 -5.34 -16.13 -22.18
CA LEU A 168 -4.98 -17.49 -21.80
C LEU A 168 -4.90 -17.55 -20.27
N ALA A 169 -6.03 -17.86 -19.64
CA ALA A 169 -6.13 -17.92 -18.18
C ALA A 169 -5.51 -19.22 -17.65
N ASN A 170 -4.95 -19.19 -16.45
CA ASN A 170 -4.40 -20.36 -15.76
C ASN A 170 -4.87 -20.44 -14.30
N GLN A 171 -4.47 -21.47 -13.56
CA GLN A 171 -4.87 -21.65 -12.15
C GLN A 171 -4.09 -20.78 -11.15
N GLY A 172 -3.24 -19.89 -11.65
CA GLY A 172 -2.40 -19.06 -10.80
C GLY A 172 -3.19 -18.08 -9.94
N GLU A 173 -2.54 -17.59 -8.90
CA GLU A 173 -3.07 -16.55 -8.03
C GLU A 173 -1.93 -15.64 -7.55
N LEU A 174 -2.19 -14.34 -7.45
CA LEU A 174 -1.30 -13.39 -6.80
C LEU A 174 -1.49 -13.50 -5.28
N THR A 175 -0.55 -14.12 -4.58
CA THR A 175 -0.69 -14.36 -3.14
C THR A 175 0.04 -13.34 -2.28
N ASP A 176 1.08 -12.72 -2.84
CA ASP A 176 1.97 -11.85 -2.11
C ASP A 176 2.31 -10.58 -2.89
N LEU A 177 2.25 -9.46 -2.17
CA LEU A 177 2.83 -8.17 -2.55
C LEU A 177 3.80 -7.81 -1.44
N ARG A 178 5.05 -7.55 -1.79
CA ARG A 178 6.08 -7.12 -0.83
C ARG A 178 6.89 -5.99 -1.44
N TRP A 179 7.48 -5.14 -0.62
CA TRP A 179 8.48 -4.20 -1.10
C TRP A 179 9.51 -3.90 -0.05
N TYR A 180 10.65 -3.36 -0.48
CA TYR A 180 11.53 -2.63 0.40
C TYR A 180 11.73 -1.22 -0.14
N ARG A 181 11.96 -0.28 0.78
CA ARG A 181 12.14 1.15 0.49
C ARG A 181 13.26 1.74 1.33
N LYS A 182 13.88 2.79 0.83
CA LYS A 182 14.86 3.56 1.60
C LYS A 182 14.15 4.46 2.61
N ASP A 183 14.54 4.38 3.88
CA ASP A 183 14.11 5.28 4.93
C ASP A 183 15.34 5.92 5.61
N LYS A 184 15.64 7.15 5.19
CA LYS A 184 16.84 7.90 5.58
C LYS A 184 18.12 7.10 5.26
N ASP A 185 18.84 6.66 6.30
CA ASP A 185 20.08 5.88 6.22
C ASP A 185 19.86 4.36 6.36
N SER A 186 18.60 3.93 6.52
CA SER A 186 18.20 2.54 6.67
C SER A 186 17.29 2.09 5.53
N TRP A 187 17.05 0.79 5.43
CA TRP A 187 16.08 0.21 4.52
C TRP A 187 14.97 -0.44 5.33
N GLN A 188 13.72 -0.26 4.89
CA GLN A 188 12.54 -0.85 5.53
C GLN A 188 11.88 -1.80 4.53
N SER A 189 11.42 -2.94 5.01
CA SER A 189 10.65 -3.92 4.25
C SER A 189 9.22 -3.95 4.74
N THR A 190 8.29 -4.18 3.82
CA THR A 190 6.86 -4.18 4.09
C THR A 190 6.20 -5.32 3.32
N ILE A 191 5.15 -5.90 3.91
CA ILE A 191 4.31 -6.93 3.29
C ILE A 191 2.87 -6.42 3.26
N PRO A 192 2.44 -5.72 2.19
CA PRO A 192 1.07 -5.25 2.06
C PRO A 192 0.02 -6.32 1.77
N LEU A 193 0.42 -7.45 1.18
CA LEU A 193 -0.45 -8.58 0.86
C LEU A 193 0.33 -9.87 1.10
N SER A 194 -0.25 -10.79 1.86
CA SER A 194 0.24 -12.16 2.05
C SER A 194 -0.93 -13.04 2.46
N LEU A 195 -1.39 -13.90 1.54
CA LEU A 195 -2.50 -14.80 1.83
C LEU A 195 -2.15 -15.84 2.91
N SER A 196 -0.89 -16.30 2.99
CA SER A 196 -0.46 -17.25 4.03
C SER A 196 -0.49 -16.64 5.43
N ASP A 197 -0.23 -15.34 5.52
CA ASP A 197 -0.16 -14.60 6.78
C ASP A 197 -1.49 -13.90 7.10
N ASN A 198 -2.55 -14.13 6.30
CA ASN A 198 -3.85 -13.46 6.37
C ASN A 198 -3.77 -11.92 6.32
N ILE A 199 -2.85 -11.38 5.51
CA ILE A 199 -2.70 -9.94 5.28
C ILE A 199 -3.35 -9.60 3.94
N ALA A 200 -4.42 -8.80 3.97
CA ALA A 200 -5.11 -8.30 2.79
C ALA A 200 -4.72 -6.84 2.46
N LEU A 201 -4.84 -6.48 1.18
CA LEU A 201 -4.58 -5.12 0.71
C LEU A 201 -5.62 -4.15 1.32
N PRO A 202 -5.24 -2.94 1.77
CA PRO A 202 -6.19 -2.01 2.40
C PRO A 202 -7.33 -1.59 1.46
N GLU A 203 -8.57 -1.48 1.97
CA GLU A 203 -9.76 -1.11 1.17
C GLU A 203 -9.61 0.22 0.43
N ASN A 204 -8.93 1.20 1.03
CA ASN A 204 -8.70 2.52 0.41
C ASN A 204 -7.50 2.54 -0.54
N GLY A 205 -6.88 1.37 -0.81
CA GLY A 205 -5.62 1.21 -1.51
C GLY A 205 -4.40 1.57 -0.65
N ILE A 206 -3.22 1.32 -1.20
CA ILE A 206 -1.94 1.62 -0.56
C ILE A 206 -1.00 2.36 -1.50
N GLN A 207 -0.40 3.44 -1.00
CA GLN A 207 0.62 4.18 -1.71
C GLN A 207 1.89 3.32 -1.82
N LEU A 208 2.40 3.09 -3.02
CA LEU A 208 3.58 2.25 -3.23
C LEU A 208 4.79 2.85 -2.49
N PHE A 209 5.52 2.01 -1.75
CA PHE A 209 6.65 2.40 -0.89
C PHE A 209 6.30 3.43 0.20
N SER A 210 5.04 3.53 0.62
CA SER A 210 4.68 4.32 1.80
C SER A 210 5.05 3.60 3.10
N PRO A 211 5.32 4.34 4.19
CA PRO A 211 5.47 3.75 5.51
C PRO A 211 4.20 3.03 5.96
N THR A 212 4.36 1.85 6.54
CA THR A 212 3.26 1.10 7.16
C THR A 212 3.56 0.75 8.61
N ALA A 213 2.52 0.35 9.36
CA ALA A 213 2.69 -0.12 10.73
C ALA A 213 3.51 -1.42 10.83
N ASN A 214 3.62 -2.17 9.72
CA ASN A 214 4.33 -3.44 9.64
C ASN A 214 5.72 -3.30 9.00
N ASP A 215 6.27 -2.08 8.92
CA ASP A 215 7.61 -1.87 8.39
C ASP A 215 8.66 -2.52 9.31
N VAL A 216 9.50 -3.37 8.72
CA VAL A 216 10.60 -4.05 9.42
C VAL A 216 11.93 -3.63 8.80
N ALA A 217 12.89 -3.25 9.65
CA ALA A 217 14.21 -2.86 9.20
C ALA A 217 14.91 -4.01 8.46
N VAL A 218 15.37 -3.74 7.24
CA VAL A 218 16.12 -4.69 6.42
C VAL A 218 17.51 -4.85 7.03
N LEU A 219 17.83 -6.09 7.38
CA LEU A 219 19.13 -6.46 7.91
C LEU A 219 20.12 -6.70 6.76
N SER A 220 21.23 -5.98 6.78
CA SER A 220 22.39 -6.28 5.94
C SER A 220 23.37 -7.15 6.73
N GLY A 221 23.53 -8.40 6.33
CA GLY A 221 24.40 -9.35 7.04
C GLY A 221 24.27 -10.76 6.52
N TYR A 222 24.26 -11.74 7.42
CA TYR A 222 24.40 -13.15 7.08
C TYR A 222 23.51 -14.07 7.92
N LEU A 223 23.07 -15.16 7.30
CA LEU A 223 22.68 -16.40 7.98
C LEU A 223 23.90 -17.31 8.05
N ILE A 224 24.21 -17.79 9.24
CA ILE A 224 25.37 -18.63 9.52
C ILE A 224 24.85 -19.94 10.08
N LYS A 225 25.09 -21.05 9.39
CA LYS A 225 24.74 -22.39 9.91
C LYS A 225 25.99 -23.06 10.46
N SER A 226 25.88 -23.68 11.64
CA SER A 226 26.95 -24.47 12.25
C SER A 226 26.39 -25.44 13.27
N SER A 227 26.84 -26.70 13.25
CA SER A 227 26.45 -27.69 14.26
C SER A 227 26.98 -27.32 15.66
N LEU A 228 28.07 -26.55 15.72
CA LEU A 228 28.70 -26.13 16.98
C LEU A 228 27.83 -25.18 17.80
N PHE A 229 26.84 -24.53 17.16
CA PHE A 229 25.87 -23.71 17.87
C PHE A 229 24.92 -24.51 18.77
N SER A 230 24.92 -25.84 18.70
CA SER A 230 24.10 -26.72 19.54
C SER A 230 24.58 -26.72 20.99
N MET A 231 24.32 -25.61 21.69
CA MET A 231 24.71 -25.37 23.07
C MET A 231 23.45 -25.35 23.95
N PRO A 232 23.13 -26.45 24.63
CA PRO A 232 21.82 -26.60 25.27
C PRO A 232 21.69 -25.78 26.55
N GLU A 233 22.76 -25.63 27.33
CA GLU A 233 22.72 -24.97 28.64
C GLU A 233 24.01 -24.18 28.93
N GLY A 234 23.94 -23.29 29.92
CA GLY A 234 25.07 -22.44 30.35
C GLY A 234 25.04 -21.04 29.74
N GLU A 235 25.93 -20.18 30.23
CA GLU A 235 26.17 -18.87 29.64
C GLU A 235 26.99 -19.07 28.35
N ARG A 236 26.40 -18.70 27.21
CA ARG A 236 26.91 -19.03 25.88
C ARG A 236 27.43 -17.77 25.21
N HIS A 237 28.69 -17.79 24.83
CA HIS A 237 29.34 -16.72 24.08
C HIS A 237 29.73 -17.23 22.70
N ILE A 238 29.40 -16.46 21.67
CA ILE A 238 29.76 -16.73 20.28
C ILE A 238 30.58 -15.54 19.80
N THR A 239 31.84 -15.78 19.45
CA THR A 239 32.73 -14.77 18.89
C THR A 239 32.88 -15.01 17.40
N LEU A 240 32.50 -14.02 16.59
CA LEU A 240 32.60 -14.06 15.14
C LEU A 240 33.77 -13.21 14.68
N THR A 241 34.61 -13.76 13.80
CA THR A 241 35.74 -13.05 13.19
C THR A 241 35.35 -12.56 11.80
N LEU A 242 35.61 -11.27 11.54
CA LEU A 242 35.34 -10.63 10.26
C LEU A 242 36.55 -10.75 9.33
N GLU A 243 36.33 -10.69 8.01
CA GLU A 243 37.40 -10.66 7.01
C GLU A 243 38.16 -9.33 7.01
N ASN A 244 37.45 -8.23 7.27
CA ASN A 244 37.95 -6.87 7.24
C ASN A 244 37.46 -6.08 8.45
N ASP A 245 38.18 -5.02 8.81
CA ASP A 245 37.75 -4.08 9.84
C ASP A 245 36.37 -3.47 9.49
N TRP A 246 35.46 -3.54 10.45
CA TRP A 246 34.12 -2.95 10.40
C TRP A 246 34.05 -1.71 11.29
N GLU A 247 33.74 -0.57 10.68
CA GLU A 247 33.64 0.74 11.35
C GLU A 247 32.19 1.06 11.79
N GLY A 248 31.32 0.05 11.91
CA GLY A 248 29.94 0.23 12.36
C GLY A 248 29.80 0.25 13.89
N GLN A 249 28.59 0.55 14.36
CA GLN A 249 28.26 0.62 15.78
C GLN A 249 27.56 -0.65 16.26
N ALA A 250 28.02 -1.23 17.37
CA ALA A 250 27.45 -2.45 17.95
C ALA A 250 25.96 -2.32 18.30
N GLU A 251 25.47 -1.12 18.61
CA GLU A 251 24.06 -0.83 18.93
C GLU A 251 23.11 -1.05 17.73
N HIS A 252 23.63 -1.13 16.51
CA HIS A 252 22.86 -1.38 15.29
C HIS A 252 22.92 -2.83 14.82
N LEU A 253 23.64 -3.69 15.56
CA LEU A 253 23.67 -5.12 15.30
C LEU A 253 22.44 -5.79 15.89
N THR A 254 21.82 -6.63 15.07
CA THR A 254 20.80 -7.57 15.50
C THR A 254 21.34 -8.98 15.28
N ALA A 255 21.35 -9.78 16.34
CA ALA A 255 21.75 -11.17 16.31
C ALA A 255 20.63 -12.04 16.88
N LYS A 256 20.23 -13.06 16.12
CA LYS A 256 19.19 -14.01 16.51
C LYS A 256 19.62 -15.42 16.18
N ILE A 257 19.34 -16.39 17.04
CA ILE A 257 19.70 -17.80 16.83
C ILE A 257 18.48 -18.70 16.94
N SER A 258 18.44 -19.77 16.15
CA SER A 258 17.27 -20.64 16.05
C SER A 258 17.06 -21.48 17.31
N THR A 259 15.79 -21.63 17.71
CA THR A 259 15.35 -22.64 18.68
C THR A 259 13.99 -23.19 18.27
N GLY A 260 13.99 -24.31 17.53
CA GLY A 260 12.76 -24.88 16.99
C GLY A 260 11.93 -23.86 16.20
N ASP A 261 10.76 -23.51 16.72
CA ASP A 261 9.76 -22.65 16.08
C ASP A 261 9.95 -21.13 16.29
N HIS A 262 10.99 -20.68 17.02
CA HIS A 262 11.23 -19.26 17.26
C HIS A 262 12.71 -18.85 17.30
N TRP A 263 12.94 -17.53 17.29
CA TRP A 263 14.27 -16.91 17.34
C TRP A 263 14.61 -16.45 18.77
N LEU A 264 15.78 -16.83 19.29
CA LEU A 264 16.37 -16.23 20.50
C LEU A 264 17.22 -15.02 20.13
N SER A 265 17.01 -13.89 20.81
CA SER A 265 17.84 -12.70 20.61
C SER A 265 19.13 -12.80 21.41
N LEU A 266 20.27 -12.61 20.74
CA LEU A 266 21.59 -12.59 21.35
C LEU A 266 21.98 -11.16 21.71
N SER A 267 22.51 -10.96 22.91
CA SER A 267 23.05 -9.66 23.32
C SER A 267 24.43 -9.44 22.72
N VAL A 268 24.66 -8.29 22.11
CA VAL A 268 25.98 -7.92 21.60
C VAL A 268 26.79 -7.30 22.74
N ASN A 269 27.97 -7.81 23.02
CA ASN A 269 28.84 -7.24 24.07
C ASN A 269 29.72 -6.11 23.47
N PRO A 270 29.40 -4.83 23.71
CA PRO A 270 30.11 -3.72 23.08
C PRO A 270 31.54 -3.56 23.62
N ASN A 271 31.84 -4.05 24.82
CA ASN A 271 33.16 -3.91 25.44
C ASN A 271 34.18 -4.91 24.90
N ARG A 272 33.70 -5.97 24.23
CA ARG A 272 34.54 -7.03 23.65
C ARG A 272 34.38 -7.17 22.13
N THR A 273 33.44 -6.43 21.57
CA THR A 273 33.34 -6.23 20.12
C THR A 273 34.41 -5.25 19.67
N ASN A 274 35.25 -5.67 18.74
CA ASN A 274 36.35 -4.89 18.18
C ASN A 274 36.11 -4.66 16.68
N LYS A 275 37.01 -3.96 15.99
CA LYS A 275 36.89 -3.74 14.54
C LYS A 275 36.79 -5.04 13.72
N ASN A 276 37.39 -6.13 14.17
CA ASN A 276 37.42 -7.39 13.42
C ASN A 276 36.74 -8.57 14.14
N THR A 277 36.10 -8.34 15.29
CA THR A 277 35.46 -9.40 16.09
C THR A 277 34.15 -8.92 16.70
N ILE A 278 33.10 -9.74 16.62
CA ILE A 278 31.78 -9.49 17.22
C ILE A 278 31.52 -10.56 18.29
N GLU A 279 31.23 -10.15 19.53
CA GLU A 279 30.91 -11.08 20.62
C GLU A 279 29.41 -11.01 20.95
N LEU A 280 28.77 -12.19 20.88
CA LEU A 280 27.35 -12.40 21.09
C LEU A 280 27.16 -13.28 22.32
N GLU A 281 26.17 -12.95 23.16
CA GLU A 281 25.96 -13.59 24.45
C GLU A 281 24.51 -14.04 24.62
N LEU A 282 24.34 -15.20 25.26
CA LEU A 282 23.06 -15.78 25.67
C LEU A 282 23.15 -16.21 27.14
N SER A 283 22.13 -15.87 27.93
CA SER A 283 22.10 -16.16 29.37
C SER A 283 21.95 -17.67 29.63
N SER A 284 22.37 -18.12 30.80
CA SER A 284 22.13 -19.49 31.27
C SER A 284 20.66 -19.88 31.42
N THR A 285 19.73 -18.92 31.41
CA THR A 285 18.29 -19.11 31.56
C THR A 285 17.53 -19.20 30.24
N ASP A 286 18.15 -18.84 29.11
CA ASP A 286 17.48 -18.83 27.82
C ASP A 286 17.40 -20.26 27.25
N ASP A 287 16.42 -20.49 26.39
CA ASP A 287 16.12 -21.83 25.86
C ASP A 287 17.32 -22.48 25.13
N PRO A 288 17.34 -23.82 25.04
CA PRO A 288 18.37 -24.55 24.29
C PRO A 288 18.38 -24.16 22.81
N ILE A 289 19.58 -23.98 22.24
CA ILE A 289 19.70 -23.72 20.80
C ILE A 289 19.46 -25.01 20.02
N SER A 290 18.59 -24.96 19.01
CA SER A 290 18.21 -26.12 18.21
C SER A 290 17.98 -25.74 16.73
N PRO A 291 17.98 -26.72 15.80
CA PRO A 291 17.68 -26.44 14.39
C PRO A 291 16.30 -25.79 14.22
N PRO A 292 16.13 -24.90 13.22
CA PRO A 292 14.84 -24.25 12.97
C PRO A 292 13.79 -25.24 12.47
N ASP A 293 12.59 -25.18 13.04
CA ASP A 293 11.39 -25.90 12.63
C ASP A 293 10.46 -24.93 11.88
N ASN A 294 10.65 -24.85 10.56
CA ASN A 294 9.90 -23.95 9.65
C ASN A 294 9.97 -22.45 10.03
N LEU A 295 11.02 -22.04 10.75
CA LEU A 295 11.24 -20.67 11.20
C LEU A 295 11.56 -19.76 10.00
N ASP A 296 10.76 -18.72 9.75
CA ASP A 296 10.84 -17.86 8.55
C ASP A 296 10.81 -18.68 7.22
N GLY A 297 10.17 -19.85 7.20
CA GLY A 297 10.16 -20.75 6.02
C GLY A 297 11.49 -21.49 5.78
N MET A 298 12.38 -21.49 6.77
CA MET A 298 13.67 -22.20 6.72
C MET A 298 13.52 -23.63 7.23
N THR A 299 14.17 -24.57 6.55
CA THR A 299 14.32 -25.96 6.99
C THR A 299 15.80 -26.31 6.98
N PHE A 300 16.45 -26.26 8.15
CA PHE A 300 17.85 -26.64 8.32
C PHE A 300 17.94 -27.73 9.39
N ASP A 301 18.81 -28.72 9.17
CA ASP A 301 19.02 -29.82 10.12
C ASP A 301 19.98 -29.46 11.27
N ILE A 302 20.54 -28.24 11.25
CA ILE A 302 21.48 -27.72 12.25
C ILE A 302 21.09 -26.29 12.64
N PRO A 303 21.50 -25.79 13.82
CA PRO A 303 21.15 -24.44 14.23
C PRO A 303 21.71 -23.34 13.32
N VAL A 304 20.98 -22.24 13.26
CA VAL A 304 21.26 -21.10 12.39
C VAL A 304 21.29 -19.80 13.19
N LEU A 305 22.30 -18.99 12.94
CA LEU A 305 22.49 -17.65 13.48
C LEU A 305 22.21 -16.62 12.38
N LYS A 306 21.23 -15.74 12.60
CA LYS A 306 20.89 -14.58 11.79
C LYS A 306 21.55 -13.34 12.39
N LEU A 307 22.56 -12.80 11.72
CA LEU A 307 23.29 -11.61 12.14
C LEU A 307 23.16 -10.53 11.06
N GLY A 308 22.84 -9.30 11.44
CA GLY A 308 22.85 -8.18 10.51
C GLY A 308 22.93 -6.84 11.18
N THR A 309 23.25 -5.81 10.39
CA THR A 309 23.15 -4.41 10.78
C THR A 309 21.99 -3.74 10.07
N THR A 310 21.27 -2.85 10.74
CA THR A 310 20.20 -2.04 10.16
C THR A 310 20.72 -0.76 9.50
N GLN A 311 22.00 -0.42 9.70
CA GLN A 311 22.64 0.78 9.16
C GLN A 311 23.98 0.46 8.48
N LYS A 312 24.46 1.40 7.67
CA LYS A 312 25.81 1.33 7.07
C LYS A 312 26.90 1.54 8.14
N PRO A 313 28.12 1.01 7.95
CA PRO A 313 28.58 0.17 6.84
C PRO A 313 28.10 -1.29 6.93
N MET A 314 27.98 -1.97 5.79
CA MET A 314 27.58 -3.39 5.72
C MET A 314 28.59 -4.27 6.44
N LEU A 315 28.12 -5.40 6.98
CA LEU A 315 28.97 -6.36 7.67
C LEU A 315 29.93 -7.07 6.68
N PRO A 316 31.24 -7.09 6.93
CA PRO A 316 32.19 -7.90 6.18
C PRO A 316 31.91 -9.39 6.34
N LYS A 317 32.44 -10.21 5.42
CA LYS A 317 32.27 -11.66 5.45
C LYS A 317 32.80 -12.26 6.77
N ILE A 318 32.08 -13.24 7.30
CA ILE A 318 32.51 -13.98 8.49
C ILE A 318 33.53 -15.06 8.09
N THR A 319 34.71 -15.04 8.72
CA THR A 319 35.84 -15.95 8.42
C THR A 319 36.15 -16.92 9.56
N GLY A 320 35.65 -16.67 10.76
CA GLY A 320 35.88 -17.53 11.92
C GLY A 320 34.74 -17.47 12.93
N ILE A 321 34.54 -18.58 13.64
CA ILE A 321 33.57 -18.71 14.72
C ILE A 321 34.27 -19.36 15.90
N GLU A 322 34.22 -18.74 17.06
CA GLU A 322 34.63 -19.32 18.34
C GLU A 322 33.43 -19.37 19.27
N ILE A 323 33.32 -20.46 20.01
CA ILE A 323 32.23 -20.72 20.94
C ILE A 323 32.82 -20.94 22.31
N ASN A 324 32.19 -20.35 23.32
CA ASN A 324 32.55 -20.52 24.72
C ASN A 324 31.28 -20.71 25.56
N ILE A 325 31.24 -21.77 26.35
CA ILE A 325 30.15 -22.08 27.27
C ILE A 325 30.70 -22.04 28.69
N ASN A 326 30.19 -21.11 29.49
CA ASN A 326 30.51 -20.97 30.91
C ASN A 326 29.41 -21.61 31.77
N GLY A 327 29.82 -22.41 32.75
CA GLY A 327 28.87 -23.07 33.67
C GLY A 327 28.03 -24.14 32.96
N ASN A 328 28.67 -24.92 32.09
CA ASN A 328 27.99 -25.92 31.27
C ASN A 328 27.36 -27.04 32.13
N ARG A 329 26.03 -27.07 32.17
CA ARG A 329 25.23 -28.02 32.95
C ARG A 329 24.77 -29.24 32.15
N SER A 330 24.98 -29.26 30.83
CA SER A 330 24.69 -30.42 29.98
C SER A 330 25.62 -31.61 30.26
N VAL A 331 26.76 -31.33 30.91
CA VAL A 331 27.82 -32.29 31.21
C VAL A 331 27.31 -33.41 32.10
N ARG A 332 27.37 -34.64 31.58
CA ARG A 332 27.14 -35.86 32.34
C ARG A 332 28.41 -36.23 33.09
N TYR A 333 28.27 -36.58 34.37
CA TYR A 333 29.37 -36.84 35.29
C TYR A 333 29.14 -38.16 36.03
N ALA A 334 30.16 -39.01 36.07
CA ALA A 334 30.12 -40.26 36.82
C ALA A 334 31.47 -40.55 37.46
N SER A 335 31.47 -40.70 38.79
CA SER A 335 32.63 -41.22 39.52
C SER A 335 32.71 -42.74 39.34
N ASP A 336 33.82 -43.35 39.79
CA ASP A 336 33.90 -44.82 39.88
C ASP A 336 32.82 -45.42 40.82
N GLY A 337 32.14 -44.58 41.62
CA GLY A 337 31.02 -44.97 42.48
C GLY A 337 29.64 -44.94 41.82
N GLY A 338 29.49 -44.35 40.63
CA GLY A 338 28.23 -44.23 39.91
C GLY A 338 28.01 -42.88 39.24
N ILE A 339 26.79 -42.64 38.74
CA ILE A 339 26.38 -41.36 38.15
C ILE A 339 26.25 -40.31 39.26
N GLU A 340 26.79 -39.12 39.01
CA GLU A 340 26.85 -37.99 39.93
C GLU A 340 26.27 -36.74 39.25
N GLN A 341 26.09 -35.64 39.98
CA GLN A 341 25.66 -34.34 39.41
C GLN A 341 26.72 -33.27 39.65
N THR A 342 26.95 -32.42 38.65
CA THR A 342 28.02 -31.40 38.69
C THR A 342 27.75 -30.28 39.70
N ASP A 343 26.51 -30.08 40.14
CA ASP A 343 26.10 -29.04 41.08
C ASP A 343 25.79 -29.56 42.50
N THR A 344 26.12 -30.82 42.78
CA THR A 344 25.89 -31.46 44.09
C THR A 344 27.18 -31.95 44.73
N THR A 345 27.11 -32.25 46.03
CA THR A 345 28.26 -32.80 46.75
C THR A 345 28.59 -34.20 46.25
N SER A 346 29.81 -34.39 45.74
CA SER A 346 30.30 -35.67 45.25
C SER A 346 31.74 -35.95 45.67
N SER A 347 32.15 -37.22 45.55
CA SER A 347 33.52 -37.67 45.83
C SER A 347 34.16 -38.15 44.52
N PRO A 348 34.77 -37.27 43.71
CA PRO A 348 35.24 -37.59 42.36
C PRO A 348 36.20 -38.77 42.28
N PHE A 349 36.93 -39.05 43.37
CA PHE A 349 37.88 -40.15 43.47
C PHE A 349 37.45 -41.24 44.47
N GLY A 350 36.18 -41.25 44.87
CA GLY A 350 35.62 -42.16 45.87
C GLY A 350 35.95 -41.78 47.32
N GLN A 351 35.41 -42.55 48.27
CA GLN A 351 35.57 -42.31 49.72
C GLN A 351 36.95 -42.69 50.27
N SER A 352 37.70 -43.51 49.54
CA SER A 352 39.08 -43.92 49.86
C SER A 352 39.90 -43.91 48.56
N PRO A 353 40.32 -42.73 48.08
CA PRO A 353 40.99 -42.58 46.80
C PRO A 353 42.29 -43.39 46.72
N SER A 354 42.51 -44.02 45.58
CA SER A 354 43.74 -44.72 45.23
C SER A 354 44.22 -44.26 43.85
N LEU A 355 45.48 -44.58 43.48
CA LEU A 355 45.95 -44.32 42.12
C LEU A 355 45.06 -45.02 41.09
N GLY A 356 44.66 -44.30 40.04
CA GLY A 356 43.71 -44.79 39.03
C GLY A 356 42.22 -44.57 39.38
N SER A 357 41.90 -44.23 40.63
CA SER A 357 40.56 -43.76 40.99
C SER A 357 40.27 -42.46 40.27
N GLY A 358 39.05 -42.33 39.73
CA GLY A 358 38.72 -41.25 38.83
C GLY A 358 37.23 -41.11 38.55
N PHE A 359 36.96 -40.28 37.56
CA PHE A 359 35.62 -40.01 37.09
C PHE A 359 35.61 -39.73 35.59
N ASN A 360 34.46 -39.95 34.97
CA ASN A 360 34.21 -39.73 33.55
C ASN A 360 33.26 -38.55 33.37
N LEU A 361 33.53 -37.76 32.33
CA LEU A 361 32.68 -36.66 31.89
C LEU A 361 32.40 -36.78 30.39
N VAL A 362 31.21 -36.33 29.99
CA VAL A 362 30.85 -36.19 28.58
C VAL A 362 29.78 -35.12 28.42
N ALA A 363 29.78 -34.40 27.29
CA ALA A 363 28.68 -33.52 26.90
C ALA A 363 28.45 -33.62 25.38
N PRO A 364 27.19 -33.51 24.90
CA PRO A 364 26.87 -33.57 23.46
C PRO A 364 27.70 -32.61 22.59
N GLU A 365 27.88 -31.38 23.03
CA GLU A 365 28.59 -30.30 22.32
C GLU A 365 30.11 -30.52 22.17
N TRP A 366 30.68 -31.51 22.87
CA TRP A 366 32.07 -31.89 22.67
C TRP A 366 32.25 -32.68 21.37
N TYR A 367 31.20 -33.36 20.92
CA TYR A 367 31.22 -34.18 19.71
C TYR A 367 31.23 -33.30 18.46
N GLY A 368 32.02 -33.70 17.46
CA GLY A 368 32.23 -32.90 16.25
C GLY A 368 33.23 -31.76 16.41
N THR A 369 33.91 -31.64 17.55
CA THR A 369 34.96 -30.63 17.78
C THR A 369 36.36 -31.20 17.64
N GLU A 370 37.34 -30.32 17.44
CA GLU A 370 38.76 -30.67 17.40
C GLU A 370 39.56 -29.57 18.09
N ASN A 371 40.54 -29.97 18.92
CA ASN A 371 41.34 -29.05 19.74
C ASN A 371 40.48 -28.14 20.64
N ALA A 372 39.31 -28.62 21.07
CA ALA A 372 38.47 -27.90 22.03
C ALA A 372 39.14 -27.88 23.40
N THR A 373 38.98 -26.78 24.13
CA THR A 373 39.51 -26.60 25.48
C THR A 373 38.42 -26.84 26.50
N LEU A 374 38.62 -27.84 27.35
CA LEU A 374 37.77 -28.16 28.50
C LEU A 374 38.48 -27.67 29.77
N THR A 375 37.90 -26.69 30.46
CA THR A 375 38.40 -26.23 31.76
C THR A 375 37.41 -26.62 32.86
N MET A 376 37.94 -27.19 33.93
CA MET A 376 37.17 -27.72 35.04
C MET A 376 37.64 -27.07 36.34
N THR A 377 36.71 -26.55 37.13
CA THR A 377 37.03 -25.85 38.38
C THR A 377 36.29 -26.50 39.54
N PRO A 378 36.92 -27.48 40.23
CA PRO A 378 36.30 -28.17 41.35
C PRO A 378 36.21 -27.25 42.57
N GLN A 379 35.02 -27.18 43.19
CA GLN A 379 34.79 -26.43 44.43
C GLN A 379 35.00 -27.33 45.64
N TRP A 380 36.24 -27.41 46.11
CA TRP A 380 36.65 -28.32 47.18
C TRP A 380 36.03 -27.99 48.54
N VAL A 381 35.60 -29.04 49.26
CA VAL A 381 35.02 -28.95 50.60
C VAL A 381 35.99 -29.57 51.62
N GLY A 382 36.08 -28.96 52.81
CA GLY A 382 36.81 -29.54 53.94
C GLY A 382 38.33 -29.56 53.80
N LEU A 383 38.91 -28.66 53.00
CA LEU A 383 40.37 -28.57 52.84
C LEU A 383 41.07 -28.30 54.19
N PRO A 384 42.25 -28.90 54.43
CA PRO A 384 43.04 -28.61 55.63
C PRO A 384 43.40 -27.13 55.76
N THR A 385 43.46 -26.63 57.00
CA THR A 385 43.86 -25.24 57.30
C THR A 385 45.37 -25.01 57.23
N SER A 386 46.17 -26.08 57.17
CA SER A 386 47.63 -26.07 57.00
C SER A 386 48.02 -26.79 55.69
N SER A 387 49.24 -26.58 55.21
CA SER A 387 49.71 -27.21 53.96
C SER A 387 49.66 -28.74 54.04
N PHE A 388 49.48 -29.42 52.91
CA PHE A 388 49.50 -30.88 52.84
C PHE A 388 50.84 -31.45 53.30
N SER A 389 51.96 -30.75 53.07
CA SER A 389 53.25 -31.16 53.64
C SER A 389 53.22 -31.21 55.18
N THR A 390 52.53 -30.27 55.83
CA THR A 390 52.36 -30.24 57.29
C THR A 390 51.31 -31.26 57.76
N TRP A 391 50.16 -31.32 57.07
CA TRP A 391 49.04 -32.22 57.41
C TRP A 391 49.46 -33.69 57.37
N TYR A 392 50.33 -34.05 56.43
CA TYR A 392 50.81 -35.41 56.20
C TYR A 392 52.25 -35.65 56.71
N ASP A 393 52.77 -34.86 57.67
CA ASP A 393 54.17 -34.97 58.14
C ASP A 393 54.58 -36.36 58.66
N LYS A 394 53.60 -37.15 59.15
CA LYS A 394 53.81 -38.53 59.66
C LYS A 394 53.55 -39.64 58.62
N TYR A 395 53.32 -39.27 57.37
CA TYR A 395 53.10 -40.20 56.26
C TYR A 395 54.39 -40.43 55.47
N ASN A 396 54.48 -41.55 54.75
CA ASN A 396 55.65 -41.89 53.93
C ASN A 396 55.21 -42.45 52.56
N PRO A 397 55.55 -41.78 51.43
CA PRO A 397 56.34 -40.55 51.37
C PRO A 397 55.54 -39.33 51.86
N LYS A 398 56.24 -38.41 52.54
CA LYS A 398 55.67 -37.11 52.96
C LYS A 398 55.46 -36.22 51.71
N PRO A 399 54.26 -35.63 51.50
CA PRO A 399 54.03 -34.62 50.48
C PRO A 399 55.07 -33.49 50.49
N ALA A 400 55.69 -33.23 49.33
CA ALA A 400 56.68 -32.16 49.20
C ALA A 400 56.03 -30.75 49.17
N SER A 401 54.80 -30.64 48.64
CA SER A 401 54.04 -29.39 48.53
C SER A 401 52.53 -29.69 48.41
N ASN A 402 51.71 -28.65 48.29
CA ASN A 402 50.27 -28.82 48.06
C ASN A 402 49.95 -29.40 46.67
N GLY A 403 50.82 -29.17 45.67
CA GLY A 403 50.67 -29.68 44.30
C GLY A 403 51.13 -31.11 44.08
N VAL A 404 51.30 -31.91 45.14
CA VAL A 404 51.74 -33.31 45.01
C VAL A 404 50.62 -34.22 44.49
N PHE A 405 49.36 -33.90 44.80
CA PHE A 405 48.21 -34.66 44.33
C PHE A 405 47.84 -34.18 42.93
N LYS A 406 48.09 -35.04 41.94
CA LYS A 406 47.89 -34.70 40.54
C LYS A 406 46.92 -35.64 39.86
N VAL A 407 46.39 -35.20 38.74
CA VAL A 407 45.53 -35.99 37.87
C VAL A 407 46.06 -36.07 36.46
N GLN A 408 45.74 -37.17 35.79
CA GLN A 408 45.96 -37.35 34.36
C GLN A 408 44.61 -37.50 33.66
N GLY A 409 44.44 -36.74 32.59
CA GLY A 409 43.28 -36.85 31.70
C GLY A 409 43.51 -37.89 30.61
N TYR A 410 42.45 -38.62 30.26
CA TYR A 410 42.42 -39.59 29.17
C TYR A 410 41.15 -39.40 28.33
N LEU A 411 41.26 -39.62 27.03
CA LEU A 411 40.10 -39.93 26.20
C LEU A 411 39.87 -41.44 26.21
N VAL A 412 38.71 -41.87 26.69
CA VAL A 412 38.34 -43.28 26.78
C VAL A 412 37.29 -43.60 25.71
N THR A 413 37.52 -44.67 24.97
CA THR A 413 36.57 -45.25 24.01
C THR A 413 36.46 -46.75 24.29
N SER A 414 35.55 -47.45 23.61
CA SER A 414 35.41 -48.91 23.72
C SER A 414 36.66 -49.70 23.29
N GLN A 415 37.54 -49.10 22.47
CA GLN A 415 38.70 -49.77 21.87
C GLN A 415 40.04 -49.30 22.42
N LYS A 416 40.13 -48.06 22.88
CA LYS A 416 41.40 -47.42 23.26
C LYS A 416 41.22 -46.41 24.38
N ARG A 417 42.33 -46.17 25.08
CA ARG A 417 42.50 -45.13 26.10
C ARG A 417 43.71 -44.29 25.71
N ASP A 418 43.47 -43.07 25.26
CA ASP A 418 44.51 -42.13 24.81
C ASP A 418 44.77 -41.07 25.88
N VAL A 419 46.03 -40.69 26.07
CA VAL A 419 46.42 -39.71 27.08
C VAL A 419 46.21 -38.29 26.56
N LEU A 420 45.62 -37.40 27.36
CA LEU A 420 45.43 -35.99 27.03
C LEU A 420 46.64 -35.13 27.45
N ASN A 421 46.79 -33.95 26.83
CA ASN A 421 47.81 -32.94 27.13
C ASN A 421 49.26 -33.48 27.17
N ASP A 422 49.65 -34.30 26.20
CA ASP A 422 51.00 -34.89 26.08
C ASP A 422 51.48 -35.63 27.35
N ALA A 423 50.57 -36.30 28.06
CA ALA A 423 50.86 -37.03 29.30
C ALA A 423 51.41 -36.15 30.45
N LYS A 424 51.06 -34.87 30.46
CA LYS A 424 51.35 -33.97 31.58
C LYS A 424 50.24 -34.04 32.62
N SER A 425 50.62 -34.53 33.81
CA SER A 425 49.77 -34.52 34.99
C SER A 425 49.57 -33.09 35.53
N GLN A 426 48.36 -32.79 36.01
CA GLN A 426 48.00 -31.46 36.53
C GLN A 426 47.75 -31.52 38.04
N PRO A 427 48.27 -30.57 38.82
CA PRO A 427 48.02 -30.52 40.27
C PRO A 427 46.57 -30.15 40.57
N LEU A 428 45.95 -30.85 41.52
CA LEU A 428 44.61 -30.53 42.02
C LEU A 428 44.60 -29.28 42.91
N PHE A 429 45.74 -29.00 43.55
CA PHE A 429 45.90 -27.92 44.52
C PHE A 429 47.22 -27.19 44.35
N ASP A 430 47.29 -25.95 44.80
CA ASP A 430 48.51 -25.16 44.91
C ASP A 430 48.55 -24.39 46.26
N GLY A 431 49.46 -23.42 46.37
CA GLY A 431 49.63 -22.55 47.52
C GLY A 431 50.73 -23.04 48.47
N THR A 432 51.31 -22.10 49.22
CA THR A 432 52.37 -22.37 50.20
C THR A 432 51.83 -22.63 51.61
N GLY A 433 50.61 -22.14 51.90
CA GLY A 433 49.89 -22.32 53.18
C GLY A 433 48.79 -23.38 53.06
N ALA A 434 47.56 -23.03 53.46
CA ALA A 434 46.39 -23.87 53.23
C ALA A 434 46.24 -24.19 51.72
N PRO A 435 45.91 -25.44 51.33
CA PRO A 435 45.72 -25.81 49.93
C PRO A 435 44.64 -24.96 49.27
N GLN A 436 44.89 -24.52 48.03
CA GLN A 436 43.92 -23.83 47.20
C GLN A 436 43.63 -24.67 45.96
N GLY A 437 42.36 -24.89 45.64
CA GLY A 437 41.95 -25.63 44.45
C GLY A 437 42.48 -24.98 43.17
N GLN A 438 42.94 -25.81 42.24
CA GLN A 438 43.37 -25.39 40.90
C GLN A 438 42.32 -25.78 39.85
N SER A 439 42.24 -24.99 38.78
CA SER A 439 41.47 -25.37 37.59
C SER A 439 42.28 -26.36 36.77
N LEU A 440 41.59 -27.31 36.15
CA LEU A 440 42.18 -28.35 35.31
C LEU A 440 41.78 -28.07 33.87
N THR A 441 42.74 -27.97 32.96
CA THR A 441 42.48 -27.64 31.56
C THR A 441 42.95 -28.76 30.65
N PHE A 442 42.06 -29.31 29.83
CA PHE A 442 42.34 -30.40 28.90
C PHE A 442 42.02 -29.98 27.47
N ILE A 443 42.92 -30.28 26.54
CA ILE A 443 42.69 -30.10 25.11
C ILE A 443 42.14 -31.42 24.58
N LEU A 444 40.90 -31.37 24.09
CA LEU A 444 40.24 -32.53 23.51
C LEU A 444 40.76 -32.74 22.07
N PRO A 445 41.13 -33.98 21.70
CA PRO A 445 41.46 -34.31 20.31
C PRO A 445 40.18 -34.28 19.45
N ALA A 446 40.26 -34.68 18.19
CA ALA A 446 39.09 -34.79 17.33
C ALA A 446 38.03 -35.74 17.92
N MET A 447 36.85 -35.21 18.24
CA MET A 447 35.72 -35.92 18.84
C MET A 447 34.71 -36.37 17.78
N HIS A 448 35.19 -37.00 16.69
CA HIS A 448 34.36 -37.50 15.59
C HIS A 448 33.78 -38.89 15.90
N TYR A 449 32.82 -38.93 16.81
CA TYR A 449 32.11 -40.16 17.21
C TYR A 449 30.60 -39.97 17.03
N PRO A 450 29.80 -41.03 16.90
CA PRO A 450 28.34 -40.89 16.88
C PRO A 450 27.83 -40.38 18.24
N LEU A 451 26.84 -39.49 18.22
CA LEU A 451 26.13 -39.08 19.42
C LEU A 451 25.30 -40.24 19.97
N THR A 452 25.20 -40.33 21.29
CA THR A 452 24.27 -41.20 22.01
C THR A 452 23.55 -40.38 23.07
N ASP A 453 22.40 -40.83 23.55
CA ASP A 453 21.68 -40.18 24.64
C ASP A 453 21.59 -41.14 25.83
N SER A 454 22.65 -41.16 26.64
CA SER A 454 22.69 -41.92 27.89
C SER A 454 23.02 -41.00 29.06
N PRO A 455 22.37 -41.19 30.23
CA PRO A 455 22.73 -40.46 31.45
C PRO A 455 24.12 -40.85 31.99
N SER A 456 24.67 -42.00 31.58
CA SER A 456 25.96 -42.49 32.05
C SER A 456 27.08 -42.14 31.06
N PRO A 457 28.09 -41.34 31.43
CA PRO A 457 29.25 -41.06 30.57
C PRO A 457 29.96 -42.31 30.05
N ASN A 458 29.88 -43.43 30.78
CA ASN A 458 30.56 -44.67 30.45
C ASN A 458 29.91 -45.43 29.28
N GLU A 459 28.66 -45.10 28.94
CA GLU A 459 27.93 -45.70 27.81
C GLU A 459 28.11 -44.90 26.51
N TRP A 460 28.80 -43.76 26.58
CA TRP A 460 29.08 -42.94 25.41
C TRP A 460 30.25 -43.52 24.61
N PRO A 461 30.24 -43.37 23.27
CA PRO A 461 31.32 -43.87 22.41
C PRO A 461 32.71 -43.31 22.76
N ALA A 462 32.75 -42.06 23.27
CA ALA A 462 33.94 -41.41 23.79
C ALA A 462 33.63 -40.54 25.03
N SER A 463 34.43 -40.66 26.08
CA SER A 463 34.30 -39.85 27.30
C SER A 463 35.67 -39.39 27.80
N VAL A 464 35.70 -38.28 28.53
CA VAL A 464 36.92 -37.76 29.17
C VAL A 464 37.02 -38.36 30.56
N ARG A 465 38.08 -39.14 30.82
CA ARG A 465 38.37 -39.72 32.14
C ARG A 465 39.47 -38.96 32.84
N ILE A 466 39.24 -38.56 34.08
CA ILE A 466 40.24 -37.92 34.93
C ILE A 466 40.60 -38.88 36.06
N GLU A 467 41.86 -39.30 36.15
CA GLU A 467 42.35 -40.25 37.17
C GLU A 467 43.41 -39.61 38.07
N LEU A 468 43.43 -40.00 39.35
CA LEU A 468 44.54 -39.70 40.25
C LEU A 468 45.82 -40.37 39.78
N ALA A 469 46.88 -39.56 39.69
CA ALA A 469 48.20 -39.95 39.21
C ALA A 469 49.30 -39.50 40.18
N GLU A 470 50.47 -40.13 40.08
CA GLU A 470 51.67 -39.91 40.90
C GLU A 470 51.52 -40.27 42.39
N GLN A 471 50.61 -39.63 43.13
CA GLN A 471 50.44 -39.82 44.57
C GLN A 471 48.95 -39.77 44.99
N ASP A 472 48.50 -40.76 45.78
CA ASP A 472 47.15 -40.79 46.36
C ASP A 472 47.08 -40.04 47.72
N PHE A 473 45.88 -39.90 48.27
CA PHE A 473 45.65 -39.21 49.55
C PHE A 473 46.03 -40.03 50.80
N MET A 474 46.75 -41.14 50.63
CA MET A 474 47.31 -41.97 51.70
C MET A 474 46.27 -42.69 52.60
N HIS A 475 45.02 -42.88 52.14
CA HIS A 475 43.98 -43.60 52.88
C HIS A 475 44.39 -45.03 53.25
N ALA A 476 44.98 -45.76 52.31
CA ALA A 476 45.46 -47.13 52.58
C ALA A 476 46.53 -47.17 53.69
N GLN A 477 47.47 -46.21 53.68
CA GLN A 477 48.52 -46.10 54.70
C GLN A 477 47.98 -45.68 56.07
N TYR A 478 46.91 -44.87 56.11
CA TYR A 478 46.25 -44.49 57.36
C TYR A 478 45.54 -45.69 58.00
N TRP A 479 44.73 -46.42 57.23
CA TRP A 479 43.95 -47.56 57.76
C TRP A 479 44.82 -48.74 58.21
N GLN A 480 46.04 -48.87 57.69
CA GLN A 480 47.03 -49.84 58.17
C GLN A 480 47.66 -49.48 59.53
N ASN A 481 47.89 -48.19 59.80
CA ASN A 481 48.44 -47.72 61.07
C ASN A 481 48.08 -46.24 61.31
N PRO A 482 46.98 -45.95 62.04
CA PRO A 482 46.48 -44.58 62.23
C PRO A 482 47.20 -43.82 63.36
N THR A 483 48.05 -44.48 64.15
CA THR A 483 48.72 -43.89 65.32
C THR A 483 49.50 -42.63 64.94
N ASP A 484 49.24 -41.52 65.62
CA ASP A 484 49.88 -40.20 65.44
C ASP A 484 49.77 -39.57 64.03
N LYS A 485 48.87 -40.07 63.17
CA LYS A 485 48.58 -39.50 61.84
C LYS A 485 47.27 -38.71 61.86
N ASN A 486 47.23 -37.56 61.18
CA ASN A 486 45.98 -36.86 60.88
C ASN A 486 45.13 -37.70 59.92
N VAL A 487 43.81 -37.64 60.01
CA VAL A 487 42.91 -38.32 59.05
C VAL A 487 43.23 -37.79 57.63
N PRO A 488 43.43 -38.67 56.64
CA PRO A 488 43.71 -38.24 55.27
C PRO A 488 42.52 -37.48 54.70
N TYR A 489 42.81 -36.44 53.93
CA TYR A 489 41.79 -35.62 53.29
C TYR A 489 41.09 -36.43 52.20
N THR A 490 39.79 -36.72 52.39
CA THR A 490 38.94 -37.29 51.34
C THR A 490 38.51 -36.17 50.40
N PRO A 491 38.89 -36.19 49.11
CA PRO A 491 38.55 -35.15 48.15
C PRO A 491 37.06 -35.14 47.88
N GLN A 492 36.40 -34.09 48.37
CA GLN A 492 34.98 -33.86 48.16
C GLN A 492 34.80 -32.48 47.53
N ILE A 493 33.87 -32.39 46.61
CA ILE A 493 33.52 -31.15 45.93
C ILE A 493 32.05 -30.85 46.19
N SER A 494 31.71 -29.57 46.39
CA SER A 494 30.31 -29.12 46.46
C SER A 494 29.71 -28.88 45.09
N ALA A 495 30.56 -28.57 44.10
CA ALA A 495 30.22 -28.41 42.69
C ALA A 495 31.47 -28.57 41.82
N LEU A 496 31.26 -28.87 40.54
CA LEU A 496 32.25 -28.95 39.49
C LEU A 496 31.82 -27.99 38.37
N GLN A 497 32.45 -26.81 38.31
CA GLN A 497 32.18 -25.87 37.24
C GLN A 497 32.92 -26.31 35.97
N ILE A 498 32.21 -26.33 34.85
CA ILE A 498 32.77 -26.69 33.55
C ILE A 498 32.68 -25.50 32.61
N GLN A 499 33.80 -25.20 31.96
CA GLN A 499 33.91 -24.27 30.85
C GLN A 499 34.38 -25.04 29.62
N PHE A 500 33.77 -24.75 28.48
CA PHE A 500 34.10 -25.40 27.21
C PHE A 500 34.29 -24.33 26.14
N SER A 501 35.41 -24.36 25.43
CA SER A 501 35.62 -23.48 24.28
C SER A 501 36.15 -24.23 23.06
N THR A 502 35.73 -23.81 21.88
CA THR A 502 36.17 -24.41 20.61
C THR A 502 36.12 -23.39 19.48
N THR A 503 36.97 -23.58 18.47
CA THR A 503 37.00 -22.76 17.26
C THR A 503 36.56 -23.60 16.07
N ALA A 504 35.60 -23.10 15.31
CA ALA A 504 35.09 -23.76 14.12
C ALA A 504 36.13 -23.73 12.99
N LYS A 505 36.31 -24.87 12.31
CA LYS A 505 37.02 -24.93 11.03
C LYS A 505 36.15 -24.33 9.93
N PRO A 506 36.75 -23.79 8.84
CA PRO A 506 36.00 -23.23 7.71
C PRO A 506 34.94 -24.17 7.11
N GLU A 507 35.15 -25.49 7.17
CA GLU A 507 34.22 -26.51 6.68
C GLU A 507 33.08 -26.88 7.65
N GLN A 508 33.12 -26.39 8.89
CA GLN A 508 32.11 -26.66 9.93
C GLN A 508 31.01 -25.62 9.99
N PHE A 509 31.14 -24.53 9.22
CA PHE A 509 30.10 -23.52 9.11
C PHE A 509 29.90 -23.09 7.66
N THR A 510 28.74 -22.53 7.38
CA THR A 510 28.45 -21.95 6.07
C THR A 510 27.75 -20.62 6.26
N VAL A 511 28.16 -19.64 5.46
CA VAL A 511 27.69 -18.26 5.54
C VAL A 511 26.88 -17.94 4.28
N TYR A 512 25.64 -17.52 4.47
CA TYR A 512 24.71 -17.11 3.41
C TYR A 512 24.41 -15.62 3.58
N PRO A 513 24.58 -14.78 2.56
CA PRO A 513 24.22 -13.37 2.66
C PRO A 513 22.70 -13.20 2.79
N LEU A 514 22.27 -12.34 3.71
CA LEU A 514 20.86 -12.01 3.92
C LEU A 514 20.34 -11.12 2.80
N THR A 515 19.11 -11.40 2.38
CA THR A 515 18.28 -10.48 1.57
C THR A 515 17.11 -9.99 2.43
N PRO A 516 16.32 -9.00 1.94
CA PRO A 516 15.19 -8.46 2.71
C PRO A 516 14.17 -9.53 3.12
N PHE A 517 14.00 -10.59 2.32
CA PHE A 517 12.97 -11.61 2.52
C PHE A 517 13.50 -13.06 2.47
N GLY A 518 14.82 -13.25 2.42
CA GLY A 518 15.45 -14.57 2.22
C GLY A 518 16.97 -14.51 2.34
N TRP A 519 17.67 -15.36 1.58
CA TRP A 519 19.13 -15.41 1.55
C TRP A 519 19.69 -15.89 0.20
N ALA A 520 20.87 -15.35 -0.12
CA ALA A 520 21.59 -15.61 -1.36
C ALA A 520 22.46 -16.87 -1.27
N ASN A 521 23.11 -17.23 -2.40
CA ASN A 521 24.02 -18.36 -2.45
C ASN A 521 25.29 -18.10 -1.62
N THR A 522 25.98 -19.18 -1.23
CA THR A 522 27.25 -19.08 -0.50
C THR A 522 28.33 -18.40 -1.35
N ASN A 523 29.19 -17.60 -0.72
CA ASN A 523 30.29 -16.86 -1.36
C ASN A 523 29.88 -15.68 -2.26
N GLU A 524 28.61 -15.31 -2.29
CA GLU A 524 28.19 -14.02 -2.83
C GLU A 524 28.40 -12.92 -1.78
N ASP A 525 28.57 -11.68 -2.25
CA ASP A 525 28.54 -10.53 -1.38
C ASP A 525 27.10 -10.22 -0.97
N PRO A 526 26.86 -9.66 0.23
CA PRO A 526 25.53 -9.22 0.62
C PRO A 526 24.99 -8.19 -0.39
N PRO A 527 23.69 -8.25 -0.71
CA PRO A 527 23.09 -7.38 -1.72
C PRO A 527 23.24 -5.91 -1.33
N SER A 528 23.73 -5.10 -2.26
CA SER A 528 23.75 -3.65 -2.12
C SER A 528 22.39 -3.09 -2.52
N PHE A 529 21.67 -2.54 -1.55
CA PHE A 529 20.38 -1.88 -1.78
C PHE A 529 20.62 -0.45 -2.27
N THR A 530 20.25 -0.16 -3.51
CA THR A 530 20.36 1.18 -4.14
C THR A 530 19.00 1.80 -4.45
N ASN A 531 18.06 0.97 -4.89
CA ASN A 531 16.77 1.38 -5.45
C ASN A 531 15.62 0.72 -4.71
N ASP A 532 14.49 1.42 -4.59
CA ASP A 532 13.25 0.84 -4.05
C ASP A 532 12.77 -0.28 -4.98
N ALA A 533 12.30 -1.39 -4.41
CA ALA A 533 11.90 -2.55 -5.18
C ALA A 533 10.63 -3.21 -4.66
N LEU A 534 9.77 -3.58 -5.59
CA LEU A 534 8.50 -4.26 -5.42
C LEU A 534 8.63 -5.73 -5.83
N TYR A 535 7.93 -6.62 -5.13
CA TYR A 535 7.89 -8.05 -5.39
C TYR A 535 6.46 -8.55 -5.47
N LEU A 536 6.20 -9.40 -6.46
CA LEU A 536 4.94 -10.09 -6.67
C LEU A 536 5.17 -11.60 -6.55
N GLY A 537 4.43 -12.25 -5.67
CA GLY A 537 4.50 -13.69 -5.44
C GLY A 537 3.28 -14.39 -6.00
N PHE A 538 3.49 -15.38 -6.85
CA PHE A 538 2.45 -16.16 -7.49
C PHE A 538 2.51 -17.63 -7.08
N THR A 539 1.35 -18.23 -6.81
CA THR A 539 1.21 -19.69 -6.60
C THR A 539 0.40 -20.31 -7.74
N ASN A 540 0.43 -21.64 -7.86
CA ASN A 540 -0.36 -22.41 -8.82
C ASN A 540 -0.17 -22.02 -10.31
N VAL A 541 0.90 -21.32 -10.63
CA VAL A 541 1.36 -21.06 -12.00
C VAL A 541 2.52 -21.98 -12.35
N LEU A 542 2.61 -22.40 -13.61
CA LEU A 542 3.70 -23.21 -14.14
C LEU A 542 4.62 -22.39 -15.05
N PRO A 543 5.95 -22.65 -15.07
CA PRO A 543 6.86 -22.06 -16.05
C PRO A 543 6.36 -22.29 -17.49
N GLY A 544 6.34 -21.23 -18.29
CA GLY A 544 5.78 -21.21 -19.64
C GLY A 544 4.32 -20.75 -19.74
N GLN A 545 3.62 -20.54 -18.63
CA GLN A 545 2.29 -19.92 -18.65
C GLN A 545 2.38 -18.39 -18.65
N THR A 546 1.32 -17.73 -19.11
CA THR A 546 1.22 -16.27 -19.15
C THR A 546 0.64 -15.72 -17.84
N LEU A 547 1.32 -14.76 -17.23
CA LEU A 547 0.79 -13.95 -16.13
C LEU A 547 0.06 -12.75 -16.75
N SER A 548 -1.21 -12.54 -16.42
CA SER A 548 -2.01 -11.39 -16.87
C SER A 548 -2.59 -10.66 -15.67
N LEU A 549 -2.12 -9.44 -15.44
CA LEU A 549 -2.57 -8.57 -14.37
C LEU A 549 -3.35 -7.39 -14.93
N TYR A 550 -4.35 -6.93 -14.20
CA TYR A 550 -4.91 -5.59 -14.38
C TYR A 550 -4.64 -4.78 -13.12
N TRP A 551 -3.93 -3.68 -13.30
CA TRP A 551 -3.55 -2.77 -12.23
C TRP A 551 -4.54 -1.63 -12.17
N GLN A 552 -5.18 -1.44 -11.02
CA GLN A 552 -5.94 -0.22 -10.73
C GLN A 552 -5.04 0.72 -9.93
N LEU A 553 -4.51 1.74 -10.62
CA LEU A 553 -3.52 2.67 -10.09
C LEU A 553 -4.02 4.11 -10.17
N GLU A 554 -3.59 4.92 -9.21
CA GLU A 554 -3.65 6.38 -9.27
C GLU A 554 -2.20 6.90 -9.21
N GLY A 555 -1.61 7.22 -10.36
CA GLY A 555 -0.22 7.68 -10.47
C GLY A 555 -0.11 9.14 -10.88
N PHE A 556 0.86 9.87 -10.29
CA PHE A 556 1.14 11.27 -10.63
C PHE A 556 2.38 11.46 -11.49
N LYS A 557 3.29 10.49 -11.54
CA LYS A 557 4.53 10.65 -12.30
C LYS A 557 4.99 9.30 -12.84
N ALA A 558 5.39 9.29 -14.10
CA ALA A 558 5.89 8.08 -14.73
C ALA A 558 7.17 7.63 -14.02
N LEU A 559 7.23 6.34 -13.68
CA LEU A 559 8.39 5.73 -13.07
C LEU A 559 9.25 5.08 -14.15
N ASN A 560 10.55 4.99 -13.90
CA ASN A 560 11.44 4.15 -14.68
C ASN A 560 11.72 2.89 -13.89
N LEU A 561 11.17 1.77 -14.34
CA LEU A 561 11.29 0.49 -13.66
C LEU A 561 11.80 -0.60 -14.61
N SER A 562 12.45 -1.60 -14.02
CA SER A 562 12.87 -2.82 -14.70
C SER A 562 12.31 -4.03 -13.97
N TRP A 563 11.76 -4.97 -14.74
CA TRP A 563 11.22 -6.22 -14.26
C TRP A 563 12.25 -7.34 -14.31
N PHE A 564 12.23 -8.17 -13.28
CA PHE A 564 13.05 -9.34 -13.11
C PHE A 564 12.20 -10.51 -12.61
N TYR A 565 12.68 -11.74 -12.81
CA TYR A 565 12.09 -12.95 -12.27
C TYR A 565 13.16 -13.77 -11.53
N LEU A 566 12.73 -14.58 -10.56
CA LEU A 566 13.61 -15.43 -9.78
C LEU A 566 13.80 -16.80 -10.46
N ASN A 567 15.05 -17.14 -10.79
CA ASN A 567 15.38 -18.35 -11.54
C ASN A 567 15.88 -19.51 -10.65
N GLN A 568 16.04 -20.69 -11.25
CA GLN A 568 16.57 -21.92 -10.62
C GLN A 568 18.01 -21.78 -10.09
N SER A 569 18.79 -20.83 -10.60
CA SER A 569 20.14 -20.53 -10.09
C SER A 569 20.12 -19.60 -8.87
N ASN A 570 18.93 -19.28 -8.34
CA ASN A 570 18.72 -18.37 -7.22
C ASN A 570 19.26 -16.96 -7.51
N THR A 571 19.01 -16.47 -8.72
CA THR A 571 19.42 -15.13 -9.19
C THR A 571 18.27 -14.43 -9.92
N TRP A 572 18.32 -13.10 -9.97
CA TRP A 572 17.32 -12.30 -10.69
C TRP A 572 17.66 -12.20 -12.18
N GLY A 573 16.87 -12.84 -13.04
CA GLY A 573 16.96 -12.69 -14.50
C GLY A 573 16.10 -11.53 -15.01
N SER A 574 16.52 -10.84 -16.07
CA SER A 574 15.73 -9.75 -16.67
C SER A 574 14.48 -10.29 -17.37
N LEU A 575 13.35 -9.59 -17.18
CA LEU A 575 12.04 -9.94 -17.75
C LEU A 575 11.54 -8.92 -18.76
N ASP A 576 12.11 -7.71 -18.81
CA ASP A 576 11.63 -6.54 -19.57
C ASP A 576 11.26 -6.84 -21.04
N GLN A 577 12.00 -7.71 -21.73
CA GLN A 577 11.72 -8.04 -23.14
C GLN A 577 10.43 -8.86 -23.36
N LEU A 578 9.96 -9.54 -22.32
CA LEU A 578 8.76 -10.39 -22.35
C LEU A 578 7.54 -9.69 -21.75
N VAL A 579 7.69 -8.44 -21.29
CA VAL A 579 6.63 -7.68 -20.64
C VAL A 579 5.88 -6.86 -21.70
N ASP A 580 4.56 -7.07 -21.77
CA ASP A 580 3.62 -6.19 -22.44
C ASP A 580 2.92 -5.33 -21.38
N ASP A 581 3.37 -4.08 -21.24
CA ASP A 581 2.93 -3.16 -20.20
C ASP A 581 2.06 -2.03 -20.76
N GLN A 582 0.76 -2.09 -20.50
CA GLN A 582 -0.20 -1.02 -20.82
C GLN A 582 -0.41 -0.04 -19.66
N THR A 583 0.25 -0.24 -18.52
CA THR A 583 0.22 0.66 -17.35
C THR A 583 1.20 1.84 -17.52
N HIS A 584 2.02 1.85 -18.57
CA HIS A 584 3.06 2.84 -18.82
C HIS A 584 4.06 2.97 -17.67
N ASN A 585 4.63 1.85 -17.22
CA ASN A 585 5.52 1.72 -16.06
C ASN A 585 4.83 2.06 -14.72
N LEU A 586 3.70 1.40 -14.45
CA LEU A 586 2.87 1.59 -13.25
C LEU A 586 2.42 3.05 -13.06
N PHE A 587 2.20 3.76 -14.16
CA PHE A 587 1.78 5.15 -14.16
C PHE A 587 0.26 5.31 -14.18
N ASP A 588 -0.42 4.52 -15.01
CA ASP A 588 -1.88 4.54 -15.20
C ASP A 588 -2.47 3.15 -14.96
N GLN A 589 -3.78 3.09 -14.79
CA GLN A 589 -4.51 1.83 -14.78
C GLN A 589 -4.35 1.10 -16.11
N GLY A 590 -4.27 -0.22 -16.09
CA GLY A 590 -4.10 -0.97 -17.33
C GLY A 590 -3.70 -2.43 -17.14
N THR A 591 -3.61 -3.11 -18.27
CA THR A 591 -3.20 -4.53 -18.29
C THR A 591 -1.68 -4.63 -18.34
N TRP A 592 -1.12 -5.56 -17.58
CA TRP A 592 0.29 -5.91 -17.60
C TRP A 592 0.39 -7.42 -17.81
N ARG A 593 1.14 -7.84 -18.82
CA ARG A 593 1.25 -9.26 -19.19
C ARG A 593 2.69 -9.68 -19.37
N THR A 594 3.00 -10.92 -19.00
CA THR A 594 4.30 -11.51 -19.32
C THR A 594 4.23 -13.04 -19.39
N LEU A 595 5.18 -13.65 -20.08
CA LEU A 595 5.38 -15.09 -20.05
C LEU A 595 6.32 -15.45 -18.89
N LEU A 596 5.91 -16.35 -18.00
CA LEU A 596 6.79 -16.85 -16.95
C LEU A 596 7.91 -17.70 -17.58
N PRO A 597 9.20 -17.34 -17.43
CA PRO A 597 10.30 -18.07 -18.07
C PRO A 597 10.41 -19.53 -17.60
N GLN A 598 10.92 -20.40 -18.48
CA GLN A 598 11.00 -21.85 -18.23
C GLN A 598 11.94 -22.24 -17.07
N ASP A 599 12.95 -21.41 -16.78
CA ASP A 599 13.90 -21.59 -15.70
C ASP A 599 13.50 -20.83 -14.42
N ALA A 600 12.27 -20.28 -14.35
CA ALA A 600 11.74 -19.71 -13.13
C ALA A 600 11.63 -20.79 -12.03
N SER A 601 11.88 -20.41 -10.77
CA SER A 601 11.90 -21.35 -9.65
C SER A 601 11.01 -20.88 -8.52
N ASN A 602 10.23 -21.82 -7.98
CA ASN A 602 9.49 -21.63 -6.72
C ASN A 602 10.25 -22.15 -5.49
N GLN A 603 11.48 -22.64 -5.65
CA GLN A 603 12.34 -23.16 -4.57
C GLN A 603 13.56 -22.27 -4.31
N ALA A 604 13.69 -21.14 -5.01
CA ALA A 604 14.81 -20.23 -4.86
C ALA A 604 14.72 -19.46 -3.53
N THR A 605 15.83 -19.41 -2.79
CA THR A 605 15.88 -18.93 -1.39
C THR A 605 16.06 -17.42 -1.23
N LEU A 606 16.30 -16.67 -2.32
CA LEU A 606 16.35 -15.20 -2.28
C LEU A 606 15.03 -14.59 -1.76
N MET A 607 13.93 -15.33 -1.88
CA MET A 607 12.57 -15.00 -1.44
C MET A 607 11.94 -16.26 -0.80
N PRO A 608 10.80 -16.15 -0.10
CA PRO A 608 10.12 -17.31 0.48
C PRO A 608 9.76 -18.36 -0.58
N THR A 609 10.03 -19.63 -0.26
CA THR A 609 9.76 -20.75 -1.17
C THR A 609 8.25 -21.04 -1.29
N GLY A 610 7.89 -21.83 -2.31
CA GLY A 610 6.50 -22.17 -2.63
C GLY A 610 5.81 -21.20 -3.60
N ARG A 611 6.50 -20.12 -4.02
CA ARG A 611 5.96 -19.07 -4.91
C ARG A 611 6.93 -18.74 -6.02
N TYR A 612 6.41 -18.37 -7.19
CA TYR A 612 7.18 -17.73 -8.25
C TYR A 612 7.21 -16.22 -8.00
N TRP A 613 8.42 -15.65 -7.99
CA TRP A 613 8.61 -14.25 -7.65
C TRP A 613 9.01 -13.42 -8.86
N LEU A 614 8.31 -12.31 -9.04
CA LEU A 614 8.73 -11.22 -9.91
C LEU A 614 9.20 -10.04 -9.06
N LYS A 615 10.21 -9.31 -9.54
CA LYS A 615 10.73 -8.08 -8.92
C LYS A 615 10.61 -6.93 -9.91
N ALA A 616 9.99 -5.82 -9.51
CA ALA A 616 10.09 -4.54 -10.20
C ALA A 616 11.01 -3.61 -9.41
N GLU A 617 12.08 -3.13 -10.03
CA GLU A 617 13.06 -2.24 -9.40
C GLU A 617 12.96 -0.83 -9.99
N ILE A 618 12.81 0.18 -9.13
CA ILE A 618 12.69 1.58 -9.56
C ILE A 618 14.07 2.21 -9.72
N THR A 619 14.52 2.33 -10.96
CA THR A 619 15.90 2.74 -11.32
C THR A 619 16.29 4.17 -10.92
N HIS A 620 15.32 5.04 -10.61
CA HIS A 620 15.55 6.40 -10.15
C HIS A 620 14.67 6.71 -8.94
N GLN A 621 15.29 7.08 -7.82
CA GLN A 621 14.52 7.45 -6.62
C GLN A 621 13.57 8.61 -6.92
N ALA A 622 12.29 8.39 -6.64
CA ALA A 622 11.25 9.41 -6.69
C ALA A 622 10.93 9.86 -5.25
N GLU A 623 10.31 11.04 -5.10
CA GLU A 623 9.79 11.42 -3.78
C GLU A 623 8.61 10.51 -3.41
N SER A 624 8.34 10.30 -2.12
CA SER A 624 7.27 9.38 -1.67
C SER A 624 5.88 9.75 -2.23
N GLN A 625 5.67 11.01 -2.59
CA GLN A 625 4.42 11.53 -3.17
C GLN A 625 4.30 11.25 -4.69
N ASP A 626 5.42 10.96 -5.36
CA ASP A 626 5.47 10.72 -6.81
C ASP A 626 5.09 9.27 -7.17
N TYR A 627 5.17 8.34 -6.20
CA TYR A 627 4.78 6.94 -6.42
C TYR A 627 3.26 6.82 -6.72
N PRO A 628 2.80 5.74 -7.36
CA PRO A 628 1.39 5.49 -7.57
C PRO A 628 0.74 4.89 -6.32
N LYS A 629 -0.57 5.14 -6.17
CA LYS A 629 -1.41 4.43 -5.21
C LYS A 629 -2.05 3.22 -5.86
N ILE A 630 -1.85 2.05 -5.27
CA ILE A 630 -2.47 0.79 -5.71
C ILE A 630 -3.84 0.68 -5.06
N LYS A 631 -4.92 0.78 -5.84
CA LYS A 631 -6.29 0.50 -5.38
C LYS A 631 -6.60 -0.99 -5.40
N GLY A 632 -5.99 -1.73 -6.31
CA GLY A 632 -6.03 -3.19 -6.33
C GLY A 632 -5.40 -3.77 -7.59
N ILE A 633 -5.26 -5.09 -7.61
CA ILE A 633 -4.63 -5.85 -8.68
C ILE A 633 -5.49 -7.09 -8.92
N LEU A 634 -5.90 -7.30 -10.17
CA LEU A 634 -6.57 -8.53 -10.59
C LEU A 634 -5.59 -9.47 -11.29
N TYR A 635 -5.68 -10.76 -11.00
CA TYR A 635 -5.00 -11.81 -11.74
C TYR A 635 -5.92 -12.44 -12.81
N ASN A 636 -5.32 -13.04 -13.85
CA ASN A 636 -6.02 -13.49 -15.05
C ASN A 636 -6.98 -12.42 -15.58
N ALA A 637 -6.50 -11.20 -15.68
CA ALA A 637 -7.38 -10.08 -15.94
C ALA A 637 -7.61 -9.86 -17.43
N ALA A 638 -8.83 -9.47 -17.78
CA ALA A 638 -9.24 -9.03 -19.11
C ALA A 638 -10.15 -7.79 -19.02
N THR A 639 -10.04 -6.90 -20.00
CA THR A 639 -11.01 -5.81 -20.18
C THR A 639 -12.19 -6.30 -21.03
N ALA A 640 -13.39 -5.82 -20.71
CA ALA A 640 -14.59 -6.10 -21.47
C ALA A 640 -15.40 -4.82 -21.73
N THR A 641 -16.07 -4.75 -22.89
CA THR A 641 -16.87 -3.58 -23.32
C THR A 641 -18.32 -3.94 -23.60
N LEU A 642 -19.24 -3.02 -23.32
CA LEU A 642 -20.66 -3.22 -23.55
C LEU A 642 -20.98 -3.37 -25.06
N ILE A 643 -21.73 -4.41 -25.45
CA ILE A 643 -21.99 -4.69 -26.88
C ILE A 643 -23.22 -3.98 -27.45
N ASN A 644 -24.21 -3.67 -26.61
CA ASN A 644 -25.54 -3.22 -27.03
C ASN A 644 -25.87 -1.81 -26.55
N ALA A 645 -24.88 -0.92 -26.57
CA ALA A 645 -25.01 0.44 -26.04
C ALA A 645 -26.18 1.24 -26.63
N GLU A 646 -26.62 0.94 -27.86
CA GLU A 646 -27.76 1.61 -28.53
C GLU A 646 -29.13 1.22 -27.95
N LEU A 647 -29.23 0.09 -27.24
CA LEU A 647 -30.49 -0.41 -26.66
C LEU A 647 -30.61 -0.13 -25.16
N VAL A 648 -29.51 0.27 -24.53
CA VAL A 648 -29.42 0.45 -23.08
C VAL A 648 -29.89 1.85 -22.69
N GLU A 649 -30.66 1.93 -21.61
CA GLU A 649 -31.17 3.21 -21.09
C GLU A 649 -30.07 4.20 -20.71
N THR A 650 -30.37 5.50 -20.83
CA THR A 650 -29.41 6.57 -20.58
C THR A 650 -28.87 6.60 -19.16
N ASP A 651 -29.69 6.18 -18.18
CA ASP A 651 -29.35 6.17 -16.76
C ASP A 651 -28.16 5.24 -16.44
N HIS A 652 -27.98 4.17 -17.21
CA HIS A 652 -26.85 3.26 -17.07
C HIS A 652 -25.52 3.99 -17.35
N PHE A 653 -25.44 4.74 -18.46
CA PHE A 653 -24.21 5.46 -18.82
C PHE A 653 -23.91 6.64 -17.90
N ILE A 654 -24.92 7.16 -17.18
CA ILE A 654 -24.74 8.24 -16.21
C ILE A 654 -24.14 7.70 -14.91
N ASN A 655 -24.63 6.55 -14.43
CA ASN A 655 -24.23 5.98 -13.14
C ASN A 655 -23.04 4.99 -13.26
N GLY A 656 -22.82 4.42 -14.45
CA GLY A 656 -21.92 3.29 -14.66
C GLY A 656 -22.50 1.97 -14.13
N LEU A 657 -21.87 0.86 -14.52
CA LEU A 657 -22.14 -0.45 -13.93
C LEU A 657 -21.54 -0.49 -12.52
N PRO A 658 -22.33 -0.83 -11.48
CA PRO A 658 -21.81 -0.99 -10.12
C PRO A 658 -20.74 -2.09 -10.03
N ALA A 659 -19.86 -2.01 -9.04
CA ALA A 659 -18.94 -3.10 -8.70
C ALA A 659 -19.72 -4.42 -8.41
N ASP A 660 -19.07 -5.55 -8.66
CA ASP A 660 -19.57 -6.92 -8.43
C ASP A 660 -20.85 -7.29 -9.21
N SER A 661 -21.14 -6.58 -10.31
CA SER A 661 -22.33 -6.86 -11.13
C SER A 661 -22.11 -8.06 -12.06
N ILE A 662 -20.91 -8.23 -12.59
CA ILE A 662 -20.56 -9.35 -13.49
C ILE A 662 -20.01 -10.51 -12.69
N THR A 663 -20.77 -11.60 -12.65
CA THR A 663 -20.42 -12.81 -11.88
C THR A 663 -20.28 -14.07 -12.75
N GLN A 664 -20.74 -14.03 -14.00
CA GLN A 664 -20.78 -15.20 -14.88
C GLN A 664 -20.69 -14.83 -16.38
N PRO A 665 -20.21 -15.74 -17.24
CA PRO A 665 -20.35 -15.59 -18.68
C PRO A 665 -21.80 -15.86 -19.14
N VAL A 666 -22.22 -15.24 -20.24
CA VAL A 666 -23.56 -15.48 -20.83
C VAL A 666 -23.73 -16.94 -21.26
N ASN A 667 -22.69 -17.50 -21.88
CA ASN A 667 -22.62 -18.92 -22.18
C ASN A 667 -21.77 -19.60 -21.11
N ALA A 668 -22.33 -20.59 -20.42
CA ALA A 668 -21.62 -21.31 -19.38
C ALA A 668 -20.32 -21.95 -19.93
N LEU A 669 -19.19 -21.53 -19.37
CA LEU A 669 -17.87 -22.10 -19.65
C LEU A 669 -17.46 -22.95 -18.45
N VAL A 670 -17.46 -24.28 -18.62
CA VAL A 670 -17.20 -25.24 -17.54
C VAL A 670 -15.85 -25.03 -16.86
N ALA A 671 -14.87 -24.46 -17.58
CA ALA A 671 -13.52 -24.20 -17.07
C ALA A 671 -13.43 -23.01 -16.09
N ILE A 672 -14.39 -22.08 -16.12
CA ILE A 672 -14.40 -20.90 -15.25
C ILE A 672 -15.10 -21.25 -13.94
N ASP A 673 -14.43 -21.00 -12.82
CA ASP A 673 -15.00 -21.17 -11.48
C ASP A 673 -15.75 -19.89 -11.04
N SER A 674 -15.09 -18.74 -11.17
CA SER A 674 -15.65 -17.45 -10.77
C SER A 674 -15.10 -16.28 -11.59
N ILE A 675 -15.87 -15.20 -11.63
CA ILE A 675 -15.51 -13.93 -12.27
C ILE A 675 -15.73 -12.81 -11.24
N ASN A 676 -14.79 -11.88 -11.18
CA ASN A 676 -14.83 -10.73 -10.28
C ASN A 676 -14.66 -9.42 -11.08
N GLN A 677 -15.51 -8.44 -10.80
CA GLN A 677 -15.46 -7.07 -11.32
C GLN A 677 -15.47 -6.08 -10.13
N PRO A 678 -14.32 -5.80 -9.50
CA PRO A 678 -14.30 -5.09 -8.22
C PRO A 678 -14.49 -3.57 -8.34
N TRP A 679 -14.41 -3.00 -9.55
CA TRP A 679 -14.52 -1.56 -9.79
C TRP A 679 -15.64 -1.24 -10.76
N VAL A 680 -16.28 -0.08 -10.56
CA VAL A 680 -17.34 0.43 -11.45
C VAL A 680 -16.87 0.56 -12.90
N SER A 681 -17.80 0.48 -13.84
CA SER A 681 -17.45 0.70 -15.25
C SER A 681 -16.99 2.14 -15.52
N TRP A 682 -16.21 2.30 -16.59
CA TRP A 682 -15.67 3.59 -17.00
C TRP A 682 -15.90 3.86 -18.49
N ASN A 683 -15.70 5.11 -18.92
CA ASN A 683 -15.80 5.55 -20.33
C ASN A 683 -17.17 5.47 -21.02
N GLY A 684 -18.25 5.12 -20.31
CA GLY A 684 -19.62 5.16 -20.86
C GLY A 684 -20.09 6.58 -21.18
N ARG A 685 -20.80 6.76 -22.29
CA ARG A 685 -21.51 8.02 -22.59
C ARG A 685 -22.92 7.75 -23.12
N PRO A 686 -23.96 8.42 -22.60
CA PRO A 686 -25.31 8.25 -23.13
C PRO A 686 -25.42 8.81 -24.55
N GLU A 687 -26.48 8.41 -25.26
CA GLU A 687 -26.83 9.03 -26.53
C GLU A 687 -27.06 10.53 -26.34
N GLU A 688 -26.61 11.31 -27.32
CA GLU A 688 -26.70 12.76 -27.27
C GLU A 688 -28.16 13.23 -27.37
N THR A 689 -28.63 13.95 -26.35
CA THR A 689 -29.96 14.57 -26.37
C THR A 689 -30.06 15.65 -27.46
N GLU A 690 -31.28 15.95 -27.93
CA GLU A 690 -31.48 16.96 -29.00
C GLU A 690 -30.87 18.32 -28.63
N GLN A 691 -31.05 18.76 -27.37
CA GLN A 691 -30.51 20.03 -26.91
C GLN A 691 -28.97 20.04 -26.89
N ALA A 692 -28.35 18.92 -26.49
CA ALA A 692 -26.90 18.76 -26.54
C ALA A 692 -26.38 18.74 -27.99
N PHE A 693 -27.05 18.01 -28.88
CA PHE A 693 -26.76 17.96 -30.31
C PHE A 693 -26.74 19.35 -30.95
N LEU A 694 -27.80 20.13 -30.72
CA LEU A 694 -27.92 21.49 -31.26
C LEU A 694 -26.81 22.42 -30.74
N THR A 695 -26.44 22.27 -29.48
CA THR A 695 -25.37 23.04 -28.83
C THR A 695 -24.00 22.67 -29.42
N ARG A 696 -23.71 21.37 -29.57
CA ARG A 696 -22.48 20.87 -30.19
C ARG A 696 -22.38 21.27 -31.66
N VAL A 697 -23.45 21.17 -32.45
CA VAL A 697 -23.42 21.56 -33.87
C VAL A 697 -23.13 23.04 -34.02
N SER A 698 -23.74 23.89 -33.19
CA SER A 698 -23.43 25.32 -33.15
C SER A 698 -21.94 25.57 -32.90
N ALA A 699 -21.36 24.93 -31.87
CA ALA A 699 -19.94 25.00 -31.58
C ALA A 699 -19.09 24.50 -32.77
N ARG A 700 -19.43 23.33 -33.31
CA ARG A 700 -18.73 22.69 -34.43
C ARG A 700 -18.64 23.58 -35.66
N LEU A 701 -19.72 24.30 -35.99
CA LEU A 701 -19.74 25.22 -37.14
C LEU A 701 -18.91 26.49 -36.88
N SER A 702 -18.78 26.91 -35.63
CA SER A 702 -17.93 28.03 -35.21
C SER A 702 -16.45 27.68 -35.34
N HIS A 703 -15.97 26.62 -34.65
CA HIS A 703 -14.54 26.29 -34.62
C HIS A 703 -14.07 25.39 -35.79
N ARG A 704 -14.99 24.72 -36.51
CA ARG A 704 -14.69 23.89 -37.70
C ARG A 704 -13.59 22.83 -37.49
N ASN A 705 -13.53 22.25 -36.29
CA ASN A 705 -12.48 21.32 -35.88
C ASN A 705 -11.04 21.86 -35.94
N ARG A 706 -10.86 23.16 -35.74
CA ARG A 706 -9.56 23.80 -35.70
C ARG A 706 -9.46 24.70 -34.48
N VAL A 707 -8.24 24.79 -33.96
CA VAL A 707 -7.91 25.66 -32.84
C VAL A 707 -7.39 26.97 -33.40
N LEU A 708 -8.25 28.00 -33.41
CA LEU A 708 -7.89 29.35 -33.87
C LEU A 708 -8.01 30.40 -32.76
N SER A 709 -8.95 30.23 -31.83
CA SER A 709 -9.09 31.08 -30.64
C SER A 709 -8.98 30.28 -29.35
N TRP A 710 -8.78 30.97 -28.23
CA TRP A 710 -8.80 30.39 -26.88
C TRP A 710 -10.11 29.66 -26.58
N ASP A 711 -11.26 30.24 -26.96
CA ASP A 711 -12.56 29.60 -26.77
C ASP A 711 -12.69 28.28 -27.56
N ASN A 712 -12.04 28.18 -28.73
CA ASN A 712 -12.01 26.94 -29.50
C ASN A 712 -11.23 25.86 -28.76
N ILE A 713 -10.12 26.21 -28.08
CA ILE A 713 -9.33 25.27 -27.27
C ILE A 713 -10.20 24.71 -26.14
N VAL A 714 -10.83 25.58 -25.36
CA VAL A 714 -11.69 25.19 -24.23
C VAL A 714 -12.82 24.28 -24.70
N THR A 715 -13.52 24.67 -25.76
CA THR A 715 -14.67 23.90 -26.28
C THR A 715 -14.24 22.51 -26.78
N LEU A 716 -13.18 22.44 -27.59
CA LEU A 716 -12.68 21.18 -28.15
C LEU A 716 -12.16 20.22 -27.07
N LEU A 717 -11.44 20.72 -26.08
CA LEU A 717 -10.94 19.91 -24.96
C LEU A 717 -12.11 19.32 -24.15
N LYS A 718 -13.11 20.15 -23.78
CA LYS A 718 -14.28 19.70 -23.01
C LYS A 718 -15.18 18.74 -23.81
N GLU A 719 -15.25 18.89 -25.13
CA GLU A 719 -16.01 17.96 -25.98
C GLU A 719 -15.35 16.57 -26.11
N GLN A 720 -14.02 16.52 -26.11
CA GLN A 720 -13.25 15.30 -26.27
C GLN A 720 -13.08 14.56 -24.94
N PHE A 721 -12.68 15.27 -23.88
CA PHE A 721 -12.28 14.70 -22.60
C PHE A 721 -13.36 14.94 -21.54
N VAL A 722 -14.10 13.88 -21.17
CA VAL A 722 -15.11 13.89 -20.08
C VAL A 722 -14.49 14.09 -18.70
N SER A 723 -13.19 13.88 -18.58
CA SER A 723 -12.43 14.11 -17.34
C SER A 723 -12.32 15.60 -16.99
N LEU A 724 -12.60 16.51 -17.92
CA LEU A 724 -12.50 17.95 -17.73
C LEU A 724 -13.85 18.55 -17.32
N PHE A 725 -13.88 19.17 -16.15
CA PHE A 725 -14.99 20.02 -15.73
C PHE A 725 -14.93 21.37 -16.47
N ASP A 726 -13.76 22.02 -16.45
CA ASP A 726 -13.54 23.29 -17.16
C ASP A 726 -12.07 23.51 -17.54
N VAL A 727 -11.82 24.43 -18.48
CA VAL A 727 -10.47 24.84 -18.87
C VAL A 727 -10.37 26.36 -18.83
N LYS A 728 -9.38 26.88 -18.10
CA LYS A 728 -9.07 28.32 -18.09
C LYS A 728 -7.91 28.63 -19.02
N TYR A 729 -8.04 29.74 -19.72
CA TYR A 729 -6.97 30.39 -20.46
C TYR A 729 -6.52 31.66 -19.73
N PRO A 730 -5.34 32.22 -20.04
CA PRO A 730 -4.80 33.38 -19.34
C PRO A 730 -5.71 34.61 -19.45
N SER A 731 -5.69 35.45 -18.42
CA SER A 731 -6.46 36.70 -18.36
C SER A 731 -6.07 37.67 -19.47
N ALA A 732 -6.96 38.64 -19.75
CA ALA A 732 -6.67 39.73 -20.68
C ALA A 732 -5.39 40.50 -20.31
N SER A 733 -5.07 40.63 -19.02
CA SER A 733 -3.82 41.23 -18.54
C SER A 733 -2.59 40.41 -18.92
N GLU A 734 -2.61 39.09 -18.80
CA GLU A 734 -1.48 38.25 -19.21
C GLU A 734 -1.31 38.22 -20.73
N LEU A 735 -2.42 38.11 -21.48
CA LEU A 735 -2.40 38.06 -22.93
C LEU A 735 -1.91 39.36 -23.59
N THR A 736 -1.97 40.49 -22.88
CA THR A 736 -1.52 41.80 -23.38
C THR A 736 -0.11 42.18 -22.92
N LYS A 737 0.60 41.31 -22.19
CA LYS A 737 2.00 41.56 -21.78
C LYS A 737 2.94 41.57 -22.99
N ILE A 738 3.93 42.46 -22.92
CA ILE A 738 5.01 42.57 -23.91
C ILE A 738 6.33 42.19 -23.21
N PRO A 739 7.12 41.25 -23.76
CA PRO A 739 6.90 40.54 -25.02
C PRO A 739 5.76 39.52 -24.96
N ALA A 740 5.12 39.27 -26.10
CA ALA A 740 4.08 38.24 -26.21
C ALA A 740 4.65 36.87 -25.80
N GLN A 741 3.85 36.12 -25.05
CA GLN A 741 4.25 34.79 -24.57
C GLN A 741 4.38 33.83 -25.76
N LYS A 742 5.51 33.10 -25.80
CA LYS A 742 5.77 32.09 -26.83
C LYS A 742 5.03 30.78 -26.55
N GLU A 743 4.82 30.47 -25.27
CA GLU A 743 4.08 29.31 -24.80
C GLU A 743 2.71 29.74 -24.30
N GLN A 744 1.68 29.01 -24.71
CA GLN A 744 0.29 29.24 -24.36
C GLN A 744 -0.10 28.27 -23.24
N GLN A 745 -0.17 28.79 -22.01
CA GLN A 745 -0.52 27.99 -20.83
C GLN A 745 -2.03 27.96 -20.60
N LEU A 746 -2.57 26.77 -20.33
CA LEU A 746 -3.96 26.51 -20.02
C LEU A 746 -4.04 25.77 -18.69
N ILE A 747 -5.11 26.02 -17.93
CA ILE A 747 -5.36 25.35 -16.66
C ILE A 747 -6.55 24.42 -16.84
N ALA A 748 -6.30 23.13 -16.74
CA ALA A 748 -7.34 22.10 -16.79
C ALA A 748 -7.89 21.86 -15.39
N ILE A 749 -9.17 22.13 -15.18
CA ILE A 749 -9.89 21.84 -13.94
C ILE A 749 -10.63 20.51 -14.15
N PRO A 750 -10.17 19.41 -13.55
CA PRO A 750 -10.81 18.12 -13.70
C PRO A 750 -12.13 18.01 -12.94
N ASP A 751 -12.96 17.09 -13.40
CA ASP A 751 -14.10 16.57 -12.67
C ASP A 751 -13.62 15.60 -11.57
N SER A 752 -14.16 15.70 -10.36
CA SER A 752 -13.70 14.89 -9.21
C SER A 752 -13.91 13.38 -9.38
N ARG A 753 -14.74 12.94 -10.33
CA ARG A 753 -14.91 11.53 -10.68
C ARG A 753 -13.69 10.94 -11.40
N TYR A 754 -12.95 11.78 -12.11
CA TYR A 754 -11.80 11.38 -12.94
C TYR A 754 -10.47 11.91 -12.39
N LYS A 755 -10.47 12.37 -11.13
CA LYS A 755 -9.26 12.84 -10.44
C LYS A 755 -8.29 11.68 -10.24
N ASP A 756 -7.00 12.00 -10.30
CA ASP A 756 -5.93 11.05 -10.05
C ASP A 756 -5.34 11.22 -8.64
N ASN A 757 -6.02 11.99 -7.75
CA ASN A 757 -5.65 12.21 -6.35
C ASN A 757 -6.79 11.92 -5.36
N ASP A 758 -6.44 11.73 -4.08
CA ASP A 758 -7.41 11.43 -3.02
C ASP A 758 -8.29 12.63 -2.58
N ASP A 759 -7.98 13.85 -3.01
CA ASP A 759 -8.72 15.06 -2.60
C ASP A 759 -9.83 15.42 -3.61
N ALA A 760 -11.08 15.08 -3.26
CA ALA A 760 -12.25 15.40 -4.08
C ALA A 760 -12.51 16.91 -4.26
N LEU A 761 -12.11 17.74 -3.30
CA LEU A 761 -12.25 19.20 -3.37
C LEU A 761 -11.14 19.83 -4.22
N ARG A 762 -10.00 19.15 -4.37
CA ARG A 762 -8.83 19.62 -5.11
C ARG A 762 -8.43 18.60 -6.18
N PRO A 763 -9.29 18.32 -7.17
CA PRO A 763 -9.01 17.26 -8.12
C PRO A 763 -7.83 17.64 -9.04
N ILE A 764 -6.93 16.70 -9.28
CA ILE A 764 -5.72 16.88 -10.08
C ILE A 764 -5.66 15.76 -11.12
N LEU A 765 -5.27 16.07 -12.35
CA LEU A 765 -4.94 15.06 -13.37
C LEU A 765 -3.45 14.77 -13.38
N ASN A 766 -3.09 13.55 -13.69
CA ASN A 766 -1.71 13.18 -13.86
C ASN A 766 -1.09 13.85 -15.11
N PRO A 767 0.23 14.11 -15.13
CA PRO A 767 0.89 14.79 -16.23
C PRO A 767 0.81 14.09 -17.59
N ALA A 768 0.68 12.76 -17.65
CA ALA A 768 0.58 12.09 -18.94
C ALA A 768 -0.80 12.25 -19.58
N ARG A 769 -1.88 12.28 -18.79
CA ARG A 769 -3.21 12.70 -19.27
C ARG A 769 -3.17 14.14 -19.77
N LEU A 770 -2.50 15.03 -19.05
CA LEU A 770 -2.29 16.40 -19.54
C LEU A 770 -1.46 16.45 -20.82
N ALA A 771 -0.45 15.59 -20.96
CA ALA A 771 0.35 15.48 -22.18
C ALA A 771 -0.46 14.91 -23.36
N GLU A 772 -1.30 13.90 -23.13
CA GLU A 772 -2.24 13.35 -24.12
C GLU A 772 -3.18 14.45 -24.62
N MET A 773 -3.72 15.27 -23.71
CA MET A 773 -4.55 16.41 -24.07
C MET A 773 -3.79 17.42 -24.94
N VAL A 774 -2.52 17.71 -24.59
CA VAL A 774 -1.64 18.59 -25.38
C VAL A 774 -1.36 17.99 -26.76
N ASP A 775 -1.02 16.71 -26.86
CA ASP A 775 -0.71 16.03 -28.12
C ASP A 775 -1.93 15.98 -29.03
N TRP A 776 -3.11 15.69 -28.48
CA TRP A 776 -4.36 15.68 -29.22
C TRP A 776 -4.74 17.07 -29.74
N ILE A 777 -4.73 18.09 -28.87
CA ILE A 777 -5.14 19.44 -29.27
C ILE A 777 -4.12 20.08 -30.23
N SER A 778 -2.84 19.72 -30.11
CA SER A 778 -1.77 20.21 -30.98
C SER A 778 -1.93 19.76 -32.44
N GLN A 779 -2.57 18.61 -32.68
CA GLN A 779 -2.91 18.15 -34.04
C GLN A 779 -3.95 19.05 -34.73
N LEU A 780 -4.73 19.80 -33.94
CA LEU A 780 -5.78 20.70 -34.42
C LEU A 780 -5.34 22.18 -34.45
N SER A 781 -4.18 22.50 -33.86
CA SER A 781 -3.64 23.85 -33.78
C SER A 781 -2.63 24.18 -34.88
N SER A 782 -2.18 25.43 -34.91
CA SER A 782 -1.08 25.86 -35.78
C SER A 782 0.24 25.20 -35.36
N PRO A 783 1.11 24.80 -36.30
CA PRO A 783 2.46 24.29 -35.98
C PRO A 783 3.35 25.29 -35.24
N TRP A 784 2.97 26.58 -35.21
CA TRP A 784 3.69 27.64 -34.52
C TRP A 784 3.22 27.85 -33.08
N THR A 785 2.18 27.16 -32.64
CA THR A 785 1.61 27.28 -31.30
C THR A 785 2.23 26.22 -30.40
N THR A 786 2.77 26.64 -29.25
CA THR A 786 3.28 25.72 -28.22
C THR A 786 2.31 25.74 -27.05
N LEU A 787 1.42 24.75 -27.01
CA LEU A 787 0.43 24.62 -25.95
C LEU A 787 1.00 23.88 -24.75
N LYS A 788 0.63 24.32 -23.56
CA LYS A 788 0.94 23.64 -22.30
C LYS A 788 -0.30 23.63 -21.41
N ILE A 789 -0.69 22.46 -20.93
CA ILE A 789 -1.82 22.30 -20.03
C ILE A 789 -1.29 21.90 -18.66
N ASN A 790 -1.75 22.58 -17.60
CA ASN A 790 -1.35 22.38 -16.23
C ASN A 790 -2.58 22.21 -15.32
N ASN A 791 -2.41 21.52 -14.20
CA ASN A 791 -3.41 21.54 -13.13
C ASN A 791 -3.47 22.92 -12.45
N PRO A 792 -4.62 23.29 -11.84
CA PRO A 792 -4.74 24.49 -11.05
C PRO A 792 -3.93 24.41 -9.75
N THR A 793 -3.46 25.57 -9.29
CA THR A 793 -3.00 25.77 -7.91
C THR A 793 -4.22 26.03 -7.03
N TYR A 794 -4.58 25.09 -6.16
CA TYR A 794 -5.68 25.30 -5.23
C TYR A 794 -5.27 26.22 -4.08
N VAL A 795 -6.04 27.27 -3.82
CA VAL A 795 -5.77 28.25 -2.75
C VAL A 795 -6.93 28.34 -1.78
N ASP A 796 -6.65 28.09 -0.50
CA ASP A 796 -7.64 28.14 0.56
C ASP A 796 -8.05 29.59 0.89
N VAL A 797 -9.35 29.81 0.90
CA VAL A 797 -10.05 31.02 1.35
C VAL A 797 -10.77 30.68 2.65
N LEU A 798 -10.17 31.11 3.75
CA LEU A 798 -10.74 30.96 5.08
C LEU A 798 -11.97 31.84 5.22
N ILE A 799 -13.10 31.20 5.51
CA ILE A 799 -14.37 31.86 5.77
C ILE A 799 -14.75 31.72 7.23
N SER A 800 -15.20 32.83 7.81
CA SER A 800 -15.74 32.87 9.16
C SER A 800 -17.02 33.67 9.12
N TYR A 801 -18.11 33.07 9.57
CA TYR A 801 -19.39 33.74 9.66
C TYR A 801 -20.05 33.51 11.01
N GLN A 802 -20.69 34.57 11.51
CA GLN A 802 -21.57 34.54 12.65
C GLN A 802 -22.99 34.80 12.14
N LEU A 803 -23.92 33.96 12.54
CA LEU A 803 -25.30 33.98 12.07
C LEU A 803 -26.26 33.50 13.15
N VAL A 804 -27.52 33.84 12.97
CA VAL A 804 -28.67 33.40 13.74
C VAL A 804 -29.51 32.51 12.84
N PHE A 805 -29.78 31.27 13.27
CA PHE A 805 -30.67 30.36 12.56
C PHE A 805 -32.13 30.61 12.93
N VAL A 806 -33.04 30.23 12.03
CA VAL A 806 -34.48 30.28 12.28
C VAL A 806 -34.85 29.47 13.51
N THR A 807 -35.84 29.96 14.26
CA THR A 807 -36.31 29.33 15.51
C THR A 807 -36.72 27.86 15.27
N GLY A 808 -36.15 26.94 16.07
CA GLY A 808 -36.43 25.50 15.98
C GLY A 808 -35.35 24.67 15.30
N ILE A 809 -34.35 25.31 14.67
CA ILE A 809 -33.19 24.63 14.08
C ILE A 809 -32.06 24.53 15.12
N ASN A 810 -31.50 23.33 15.29
CA ASN A 810 -30.29 23.15 16.09
C ASN A 810 -29.11 23.88 15.38
N PRO A 811 -28.38 24.80 16.04
CA PRO A 811 -27.31 25.56 15.41
C PRO A 811 -26.19 24.72 14.80
N ASP A 812 -25.85 23.57 15.38
CA ASP A 812 -24.77 22.72 14.86
C ASP A 812 -25.22 22.00 13.58
N TYR A 813 -26.46 21.50 13.57
CA TYR A 813 -27.10 20.97 12.35
C TYR A 813 -27.19 22.03 11.26
N GLY A 814 -27.67 23.23 11.60
CA GLY A 814 -27.79 24.33 10.65
C GLY A 814 -26.45 24.74 10.04
N ARG A 815 -25.36 24.76 10.83
CA ARG A 815 -24.01 25.06 10.32
C ARG A 815 -23.53 24.00 9.35
N HIS A 816 -23.70 22.73 9.71
CA HIS A 816 -23.29 21.62 8.85
C HIS A 816 -24.04 21.64 7.52
N GLN A 817 -25.36 21.84 7.55
CA GLN A 817 -26.19 21.90 6.34
C GLN A 817 -25.83 23.09 5.45
N LEU A 818 -25.65 24.29 6.04
CA LEU A 818 -25.22 25.48 5.30
C LEU A 818 -23.82 25.32 4.70
N GLN A 819 -22.90 24.69 5.43
CA GLN A 819 -21.56 24.37 4.94
C GLN A 819 -21.63 23.46 3.70
N GLN A 820 -22.48 22.44 3.70
CA GLN A 820 -22.71 21.59 2.52
C GLN A 820 -23.32 22.37 1.35
N GLU A 821 -24.32 23.24 1.58
CA GLU A 821 -24.91 24.09 0.54
C GLU A 821 -23.88 25.02 -0.12
N LEU A 822 -23.04 25.67 0.70
CA LEU A 822 -21.97 26.54 0.22
C LEU A 822 -20.89 25.75 -0.53
N SER A 823 -20.55 24.55 -0.04
CA SER A 823 -19.60 23.65 -0.70
C SER A 823 -20.06 23.32 -2.12
N ARG A 824 -21.31 22.86 -2.28
CA ARG A 824 -21.89 22.52 -3.58
C ARG A 824 -21.92 23.67 -4.58
N LYS A 825 -22.20 24.89 -4.11
CA LYS A 825 -22.32 26.06 -4.98
C LYS A 825 -20.99 26.60 -5.46
N TYR A 826 -19.98 26.64 -4.59
CA TYR A 826 -18.68 27.28 -4.87
C TYR A 826 -17.58 26.29 -5.28
N MET A 827 -17.74 25.00 -4.97
CA MET A 827 -16.85 23.90 -5.37
C MET A 827 -17.67 22.79 -6.07
N PRO A 828 -18.39 23.12 -7.16
CA PRO A 828 -19.36 22.21 -7.80
C PRO A 828 -18.71 20.92 -8.33
N TRP A 829 -17.44 20.99 -8.73
CA TRP A 829 -16.69 19.83 -9.20
C TRP A 829 -16.55 18.71 -8.15
N ALA A 830 -16.76 18.99 -6.85
CA ALA A 830 -16.54 18.03 -5.77
C ALA A 830 -17.73 17.09 -5.49
N GLU A 831 -18.98 17.49 -5.82
CA GLU A 831 -20.18 16.72 -5.45
C GLU A 831 -21.17 16.48 -6.60
N ASP A 832 -21.33 17.40 -7.56
CA ASP A 832 -22.37 17.25 -8.59
C ASP A 832 -22.00 17.91 -9.94
N SER A 833 -21.78 17.07 -10.95
CA SER A 833 -21.43 17.46 -12.32
C SER A 833 -22.58 18.07 -13.13
N ALA A 834 -23.84 17.96 -12.67
CA ALA A 834 -25.00 18.54 -13.35
C ALA A 834 -25.08 20.06 -13.18
N ILE A 835 -24.41 20.62 -12.17
CA ILE A 835 -24.36 22.05 -11.92
C ILE A 835 -23.24 22.64 -12.77
N GLY A 836 -23.52 22.87 -14.05
CA GLY A 836 -22.65 23.65 -14.93
C GLY A 836 -22.55 25.08 -14.43
N VAL A 837 -21.47 25.42 -13.71
CA VAL A 837 -21.21 26.81 -13.29
C VAL A 837 -20.17 27.44 -14.20
N THR A 838 -20.60 28.47 -14.93
CA THR A 838 -19.70 29.37 -15.64
C THR A 838 -19.11 30.39 -14.66
N THR A 839 -17.79 30.31 -14.52
CA THR A 839 -16.73 31.24 -14.04
C THR A 839 -17.09 32.55 -13.26
N GLY A 840 -16.22 33.08 -12.39
CA GLY A 840 -14.79 32.84 -12.39
C GLY A 840 -14.01 33.60 -11.33
N ASN A 841 -12.87 33.00 -10.98
CA ASN A 841 -11.61 33.55 -10.43
C ASN A 841 -11.73 34.60 -9.32
N ARG A 842 -12.91 34.77 -8.73
CA ARG A 842 -13.20 35.70 -7.67
C ARG A 842 -14.36 35.19 -6.85
N ILE A 843 -14.19 35.22 -5.54
CA ILE A 843 -15.29 35.03 -4.59
C ILE A 843 -15.70 36.42 -4.13
N ASP A 844 -16.84 36.87 -4.63
CA ASP A 844 -17.40 38.17 -4.30
C ASP A 844 -18.06 38.17 -2.93
N TYR A 845 -17.70 39.16 -2.10
CA TYR A 845 -18.16 39.25 -0.71
C TYR A 845 -19.68 39.34 -0.59
N TYR A 846 -20.31 40.29 -1.30
CA TYR A 846 -21.75 40.53 -1.20
C TYR A 846 -22.63 39.43 -1.81
N PRO A 847 -22.32 38.86 -2.99
CA PRO A 847 -22.97 37.66 -3.51
C PRO A 847 -22.86 36.45 -2.60
N LEU A 848 -21.73 36.24 -1.93
CA LEU A 848 -21.60 35.18 -0.92
C LEU A 848 -22.49 35.47 0.29
N LEU A 849 -22.46 36.70 0.81
CA LEU A 849 -23.36 37.13 1.90
C LEU A 849 -24.83 36.92 1.53
N ALA A 850 -25.23 37.33 0.33
CA ALA A 850 -26.60 37.16 -0.17
C ALA A 850 -26.97 35.68 -0.30
N THR A 851 -26.04 34.83 -0.75
CA THR A 851 -26.25 33.38 -0.80
C THR A 851 -26.51 32.80 0.59
N ILE A 852 -25.72 33.21 1.60
CA ILE A 852 -25.92 32.76 2.98
C ILE A 852 -27.28 33.25 3.52
N GLN A 853 -27.65 34.50 3.25
CA GLN A 853 -28.92 35.08 3.69
C GLN A 853 -30.15 34.45 3.01
N GLN A 854 -30.01 33.91 1.80
CA GLN A 854 -31.08 33.24 1.06
C GLN A 854 -31.31 31.79 1.50
N SER A 855 -30.41 31.20 2.31
CA SER A 855 -30.61 29.85 2.83
C SER A 855 -31.82 29.82 3.76
N PRO A 856 -32.76 28.87 3.60
CA PRO A 856 -33.99 28.80 4.42
C PRO A 856 -33.72 28.54 5.90
N LEU A 857 -32.50 28.16 6.26
CA LEU A 857 -32.07 27.88 7.63
C LEU A 857 -31.68 29.17 8.38
N VAL A 858 -31.30 30.23 7.67
CA VAL A 858 -30.67 31.42 8.24
C VAL A 858 -31.71 32.53 8.44
N GLU A 859 -31.80 33.06 9.66
CA GLU A 859 -32.62 34.24 9.96
C GLU A 859 -31.86 35.54 9.67
N ARG A 860 -30.58 35.60 10.08
CA ARG A 860 -29.72 36.77 9.87
C ARG A 860 -28.24 36.40 9.97
N VAL A 861 -27.42 37.00 9.10
CA VAL A 861 -25.96 37.00 9.21
C VAL A 861 -25.49 38.24 9.98
N THR A 862 -24.70 38.06 11.04
CA THR A 862 -24.18 39.16 11.87
C THR A 862 -22.76 39.56 11.48
N ASN A 863 -21.95 38.61 11.02
CA ASN A 863 -20.59 38.89 10.56
C ASN A 863 -20.20 37.86 9.48
N LEU A 864 -19.44 38.29 8.49
CA LEU A 864 -18.80 37.45 7.47
C LEU A 864 -17.42 38.02 7.18
N THR A 865 -16.39 37.19 7.28
CA THR A 865 -15.01 37.53 6.90
C THR A 865 -14.48 36.52 5.90
N LEU A 866 -13.73 37.03 4.93
CA LEU A 866 -13.03 36.25 3.90
C LEU A 866 -11.54 36.54 4.01
N LYS A 867 -10.72 35.50 3.98
CA LYS A 867 -9.26 35.63 4.08
C LYS A 867 -8.57 34.59 3.21
N LYS A 868 -7.80 35.02 2.22
CA LYS A 868 -6.88 34.14 1.49
C LYS A 868 -5.74 33.71 2.43
N SER A 869 -5.35 32.43 2.44
CA SER A 869 -4.37 31.90 3.41
C SER A 869 -3.02 32.66 3.41
N SER A 870 -2.65 33.27 2.28
CA SER A 870 -1.41 34.04 2.09
C SER A 870 -1.45 35.49 2.64
N GLN A 871 -2.60 35.99 3.09
CA GLN A 871 -2.74 37.36 3.61
C GLN A 871 -2.79 37.39 5.14
N THR A 872 -2.22 38.42 5.79
CA THR A 872 -2.17 38.54 7.26
C THR A 872 -3.42 39.14 7.90
N ALA A 873 -4.25 39.87 7.15
CA ALA A 873 -5.51 40.44 7.62
C ALA A 873 -6.64 40.19 6.60
N GLY A 874 -7.78 39.66 7.06
CA GLY A 874 -9.02 39.62 6.28
C GLY A 874 -9.87 40.83 6.66
N ALA A 875 -10.42 41.54 5.68
CA ALA A 875 -11.28 42.70 5.91
C ALA A 875 -12.75 42.38 5.58
N VAL A 876 -13.66 42.99 6.33
CA VAL A 876 -15.10 42.92 6.05
C VAL A 876 -15.39 43.73 4.79
N GLY A 877 -16.01 43.11 3.79
CA GLY A 877 -16.39 43.78 2.53
C GLY A 877 -15.45 43.54 1.34
N ASP A 878 -14.28 42.92 1.56
CA ASP A 878 -13.31 42.66 0.49
C ASP A 878 -13.59 41.33 -0.20
N SER A 879 -13.57 41.36 -1.53
CA SER A 879 -13.69 40.17 -2.39
C SER A 879 -12.32 39.56 -2.64
N VAL A 880 -12.25 38.24 -2.80
CA VAL A 880 -10.98 37.51 -2.98
C VAL A 880 -10.80 37.13 -4.44
N GLU A 881 -9.72 37.59 -5.06
CA GLU A 881 -9.36 37.26 -6.44
C GLU A 881 -8.30 36.13 -6.50
N ALA A 882 -8.48 35.26 -7.49
CA ALA A 882 -7.57 34.19 -7.88
C ALA A 882 -6.62 34.72 -8.96
N ALA A 883 -5.35 34.32 -8.90
CA ALA A 883 -4.46 34.47 -10.05
C ALA A 883 -4.88 33.52 -11.19
N ASP A 884 -4.34 33.74 -12.39
CA ASP A 884 -4.73 32.98 -13.60
C ASP A 884 -4.51 31.47 -13.50
N ASN A 885 -3.58 31.03 -12.65
CA ASN A 885 -3.29 29.62 -12.37
C ASN A 885 -3.91 29.11 -11.06
N GLU A 886 -4.75 29.90 -10.39
CA GLU A 886 -5.31 29.56 -9.08
C GLU A 886 -6.80 29.22 -9.14
N VAL A 887 -7.22 28.25 -8.32
CA VAL A 887 -8.64 27.95 -8.04
C VAL A 887 -8.88 28.13 -6.54
N LEU A 888 -9.90 28.90 -6.18
CA LEU A 888 -10.20 29.23 -4.78
C LEU A 888 -11.05 28.13 -4.13
N ILE A 889 -10.63 27.67 -2.95
CA ILE A 889 -11.32 26.66 -2.13
C ILE A 889 -11.83 27.32 -0.86
N LEU A 890 -13.11 27.16 -0.54
CA LEU A 890 -13.66 27.67 0.73
C LEU A 890 -13.28 26.73 1.88
N VAL A 891 -12.67 27.28 2.93
CA VAL A 891 -12.31 26.53 4.14
C VAL A 891 -12.92 27.21 5.36
N TRP A 892 -13.67 26.46 6.16
CA TRP A 892 -14.33 26.99 7.34
C TRP A 892 -13.36 26.98 8.52
N SER A 893 -13.20 28.14 9.17
CA SER A 893 -12.38 28.26 10.37
C SER A 893 -13.09 27.63 11.58
N GLU A 894 -12.51 26.59 12.18
CA GLU A 894 -12.94 26.12 13.49
C GLU A 894 -12.62 27.20 14.53
N ASN A 895 -13.65 27.83 15.10
CA ASN A 895 -13.48 28.67 16.27
C ASN A 895 -14.42 28.21 17.40
N SER A 896 -13.81 27.46 18.33
CA SER A 896 -13.91 27.64 19.79
C SER A 896 -15.31 27.76 20.42
N SER A 897 -16.00 26.64 20.56
CA SER A 897 -16.98 26.47 21.63
C SER A 897 -16.27 26.09 22.95
N THR A 898 -15.74 27.06 23.67
CA THR A 898 -15.68 26.98 25.14
C THR A 898 -16.40 28.19 25.71
N ASN A 899 -17.68 27.99 26.01
CA ASN A 899 -18.43 28.86 26.92
C ASN A 899 -17.67 28.90 28.26
N LYS A 900 -16.91 29.97 28.50
CA LYS A 900 -16.62 30.39 29.88
C LYS A 900 -17.95 30.84 30.47
N GLY A 901 -18.43 30.09 31.46
CA GLY A 901 -19.53 30.49 32.32
C GLY A 901 -19.24 31.88 32.89
N ALA A 902 -20.18 32.79 32.69
CA ALA A 902 -20.30 34.00 33.46
C ALA A 902 -21.02 33.62 34.78
N ASP A 903 -20.24 33.29 35.81
CA ASP A 903 -20.67 33.48 37.19
C ASP A 903 -20.33 34.93 37.56
N SER A 904 -21.33 35.81 37.55
CA SER A 904 -21.40 36.98 38.42
C SER A 904 -22.84 37.51 38.46
N GLU A 905 -23.42 37.36 39.65
CA GLU A 905 -24.74 37.77 40.18
C GLU A 905 -25.96 36.87 39.95
#